data_AF-A0A2N6AHM0-F1
#
_entry.id   AF-A0A2N6AHM0-F1
#
_cell.length_a   1.000
_cell.length_b   1.000
_cell.length_c   1.000
_cell.angle_alpha   90.00
_cell.angle_beta   90.00
_cell.angle_gamma   90.00
#
_symmetry.space_group_name_H-M   'P 1'
#
loop_
_entity.id
_entity.type
_entity.pdbx_description
1 polymer ?
#
loop_
_entity_poly.entity_id
_entity_poly.type
_entity_poly.pdbx_seq_one_letter_code
_entity_poly.pdbx_strand_id
1 'polypeptide(L)'
;MTETLYTRVRQPVLLDKKLAAGGEGEVWQTDRINVVAKIFHQPDVTRLEKLQTMLQLPPSDPMEKHGHVSIPWPQELIFDRNGKFRGYLMQRVSGGMTLNNVYNAKLRNQKAPGFNWYYLHIAALNVASIVDALHSKGYVIGDIKTDNFLINNQALVSVIDTDSFQVKSASRTFRSLVASDGFTPPELIGKDMKRLNRRPEHDNFGLAVIIYMLLTGDHPFSGQWKQGIEPLGRDEAIAGGVWPYGPQSLIQASPLAIPLDHLDSTLQLGFQQTFTAGHREAAKRLSARQWCQHLTRAVEALVLCSKNSNHYFHKNHKDCTWCHRFEAFGYESFPVQTSKSELSNYHAFIEAAQKKDHQLMLKLWQEAPELRDLTDLQGYQKQMTSLMRGLENIKSFVKLCQSPDVSPSKILTLWRENPEWHAYANQNDFKVDGKSLQQFLNSLVDEEEELATLSRLLKRCDERFALRKAYVEEEDQLYQRIKTFAKKYQSEKIDEPFLLRMNLAKERVKAWQKLSAALKEDGRVLYAIWLKSKPYIEGFVQVQEQLEHLNNLEIQIKVLEKLHQKIQKKQSHEEILTLWELYPTLKETNFIKNHIVDDFDLSYHIKKCYQKRALLKQLRKAKQAGQVEELRRLWQPELCDEACFHLFQQHLSHASMASNKWARVRAAALEGENKTLIQNWDENFVLQAYQEGIEGKVRQAFQKEYGFNKNIHHTGQERVFNHRDFLEIVYPWPLENVLEENRLMCSHLIFCARSDRFPDFPDDIQNPIHYQVIKKTEEVKKFARLFFPALNDKHYFSVFPGSVICGRVVEIDDPYPFTAPIKRPEIKYAFFRKGPSKKNSLFLQIFATGQITLPPFSVVINDSHPIHMLDKNQKVLAEMNAVTCEPGETLLELQWKDDLPLTPYISISVHDRSFYDNIRVINLSVDPVS
;
A
#
# COMPACT_ATOMS: atom_id res chain seq x y z
N MET A 1 2.72 -3.94 -10.44
CA MET A 1 2.19 -5.29 -10.20
C MET A 1 1.65 -5.79 -11.52
N THR A 2 2.16 -6.90 -12.04
CA THR A 2 1.64 -7.56 -13.23
C THR A 2 0.42 -8.38 -12.83
N GLU A 3 -0.76 -8.04 -13.37
CA GLU A 3 -2.00 -8.80 -13.15
C GLU A 3 -2.08 -9.94 -14.18
N THR A 4 -2.45 -11.14 -13.74
CA THR A 4 -2.64 -12.30 -14.63
C THR A 4 -4.13 -12.59 -14.79
N LEU A 5 -4.61 -12.53 -16.02
CA LEU A 5 -5.95 -12.95 -16.43
C LEU A 5 -5.88 -14.24 -17.26
N TYR A 6 -7.03 -14.83 -17.55
CA TYR A 6 -7.13 -16.13 -18.19
C TYR A 6 -8.10 -16.08 -19.35
N THR A 7 -7.76 -16.74 -20.45
CA THR A 7 -8.71 -16.93 -21.55
C THR A 7 -9.77 -17.98 -21.22
N ARG A 8 -10.74 -18.17 -22.12
CA ARG A 8 -11.80 -19.19 -21.92
C ARG A 8 -11.24 -20.61 -21.75
N VAL A 9 -10.11 -20.92 -22.40
CA VAL A 9 -9.41 -22.21 -22.28
C VAL A 9 -8.38 -22.24 -21.14
N ARG A 10 -8.46 -21.30 -20.19
CA ARG A 10 -7.58 -21.17 -19.02
C ARG A 10 -6.09 -20.94 -19.35
N GLN A 11 -5.78 -20.42 -20.54
CA GLN A 11 -4.44 -19.94 -20.84
C GLN A 11 -4.18 -18.60 -20.13
N PRO A 12 -3.04 -18.41 -19.44
CA PRO A 12 -2.73 -17.15 -18.79
C PRO A 12 -2.44 -16.05 -19.83
N VAL A 13 -2.77 -14.81 -19.45
CA VAL A 13 -2.44 -13.57 -20.16
C VAL A 13 -1.93 -12.58 -19.13
N LEU A 14 -0.72 -12.07 -19.33
CA LEU A 14 -0.08 -11.14 -18.41
C LEU A 14 -0.34 -9.70 -18.85
N LEU A 15 -0.87 -8.89 -17.95
CA LEU A 15 -1.01 -7.45 -18.14
C LEU A 15 0.27 -6.76 -17.64
N ASP A 16 0.97 -6.10 -18.56
CA ASP A 16 2.24 -5.42 -18.29
C ASP A 16 2.04 -3.93 -18.00
N LYS A 17 1.70 -3.19 -19.06
CA LYS A 17 1.60 -1.73 -19.02
C LYS A 17 0.23 -1.25 -19.49
N LYS A 18 -0.40 -0.39 -18.68
CA LYS A 18 -1.59 0.35 -19.10
C LYS A 18 -1.24 1.33 -20.22
N LEU A 19 -1.92 1.21 -21.36
CA LEU A 19 -1.72 2.04 -22.54
C LEU A 19 -2.69 3.22 -22.58
N ALA A 20 -3.95 2.99 -22.20
CA ALA A 20 -4.98 4.01 -22.18
C ALA A 20 -6.05 3.71 -21.12
N ALA A 21 -6.77 4.74 -20.69
CA ALA A 21 -7.96 4.65 -19.86
C ALA A 21 -9.09 5.45 -20.50
N GLY A 22 -10.30 4.90 -20.50
CA GLY A 22 -11.51 5.58 -20.93
C GLY A 22 -12.65 5.37 -19.94
N GLY A 23 -13.83 5.92 -20.28
CA GLY A 23 -15.01 5.86 -19.40
C GLY A 23 -15.55 4.44 -19.16
N GLU A 24 -15.36 3.52 -20.10
CA GLU A 24 -15.89 2.15 -19.98
C GLU A 24 -14.86 1.11 -19.49
N GLY A 25 -13.57 1.45 -19.56
CA GLY A 25 -12.51 0.52 -19.25
C GLY A 25 -11.11 1.01 -19.62
N GLU A 26 -10.16 0.10 -19.57
CA GLU A 26 -8.74 0.36 -19.74
C GLU A 26 -8.17 -0.54 -20.84
N VAL A 27 -7.18 -0.04 -21.56
CA VAL A 27 -6.44 -0.83 -22.56
C VAL A 27 -5.04 -1.11 -22.02
N TRP A 28 -4.68 -2.38 -21.97
CA TRP A 28 -3.44 -2.88 -21.40
C TRP A 28 -2.61 -3.60 -22.45
N GLN A 29 -1.30 -3.39 -22.39
CA GLN A 29 -0.33 -4.20 -23.11
C GLN A 29 -0.28 -5.60 -22.49
N THR A 30 -0.19 -6.61 -23.36
CA THR A 30 -0.08 -8.02 -22.95
C THR A 30 1.29 -8.60 -23.27
N ASP A 31 1.55 -9.80 -22.75
CA ASP A 31 2.69 -10.65 -23.13
C ASP A 31 2.60 -11.23 -24.54
N ARG A 32 1.44 -11.10 -25.21
CA ARG A 32 1.23 -11.53 -26.60
C ARG A 32 1.62 -10.42 -27.58
N ILE A 33 2.43 -10.77 -28.59
CA ILE A 33 2.91 -9.83 -29.62
C ILE A 33 1.71 -9.22 -30.36
N ASN A 34 1.70 -7.90 -30.50
CA ASN A 34 0.66 -7.12 -31.20
C ASN A 34 -0.78 -7.33 -30.68
N VAL A 35 -0.94 -7.81 -29.45
CA VAL A 35 -2.25 -8.00 -28.81
C VAL A 35 -2.34 -7.15 -27.56
N VAL A 36 -3.48 -6.48 -27.40
CA VAL A 36 -3.83 -5.68 -26.22
C VAL A 36 -5.09 -6.23 -25.56
N ALA A 37 -5.22 -6.02 -24.26
CA ALA A 37 -6.40 -6.39 -23.50
C ALA A 37 -7.23 -5.14 -23.19
N LYS A 38 -8.52 -5.15 -23.54
CA LYS A 38 -9.50 -4.18 -23.05
C LYS A 38 -10.13 -4.76 -21.78
N ILE A 39 -9.95 -4.09 -20.65
CA ILE A 39 -10.49 -4.47 -19.33
C ILE A 39 -11.61 -3.52 -18.96
N PHE A 40 -12.80 -4.03 -18.65
CA PHE A 40 -13.94 -3.20 -18.28
C PHE A 40 -13.88 -2.79 -16.81
N HIS A 41 -14.30 -1.55 -16.52
CA HIS A 41 -14.51 -1.09 -15.13
C HIS A 41 -15.68 -1.82 -14.47
N GLN A 42 -16.76 -2.01 -15.23
CA GLN A 42 -17.98 -2.70 -14.80
C GLN A 42 -18.34 -3.80 -15.82
N PRO A 43 -17.70 -4.98 -15.75
CA PRO A 43 -18.08 -6.11 -16.58
C PRO A 43 -19.45 -6.66 -16.14
N ASP A 44 -20.34 -6.87 -17.12
CA ASP A 44 -21.67 -7.43 -16.89
C ASP A 44 -22.01 -8.53 -17.92
N VAL A 45 -23.12 -9.24 -17.66
CA VAL A 45 -23.59 -10.35 -18.50
C VAL A 45 -24.02 -9.88 -19.89
N THR A 46 -24.55 -8.67 -20.01
CA THR A 46 -24.99 -8.12 -21.30
C THR A 46 -23.79 -7.83 -22.21
N ARG A 47 -22.70 -7.26 -21.68
CA ARG A 47 -21.44 -7.08 -22.40
C ARG A 47 -20.81 -8.40 -22.81
N LEU A 48 -20.85 -9.40 -21.93
CA LEU A 48 -20.36 -10.75 -22.23
C LEU A 48 -21.12 -11.36 -23.42
N GLU A 49 -22.45 -11.35 -23.41
CA GLU A 49 -23.27 -11.88 -24.51
C GLU A 49 -23.06 -11.12 -25.82
N LYS A 50 -22.91 -9.79 -25.74
CA LYS A 50 -22.60 -8.95 -26.91
C LYS A 50 -21.29 -9.37 -27.56
N LEU A 51 -20.23 -9.49 -26.77
CA LEU A 51 -18.90 -9.86 -27.27
C LEU A 51 -18.86 -11.32 -27.76
N GLN A 52 -19.60 -12.23 -27.13
CA GLN A 52 -19.80 -13.58 -27.67
C GLN A 52 -20.43 -13.55 -29.06
N THR A 53 -21.43 -12.68 -29.27
CA THR A 53 -22.04 -12.49 -30.59
C THR A 53 -21.04 -11.91 -31.60
N MET A 54 -20.21 -10.94 -31.19
CA MET A 54 -19.17 -10.36 -32.04
C MET A 54 -18.09 -11.38 -32.45
N LEU A 55 -17.71 -12.28 -31.55
CA LEU A 55 -16.73 -13.33 -31.82
C LEU A 55 -17.22 -14.39 -32.81
N GLN A 56 -18.53 -14.59 -32.92
CA GLN A 56 -19.12 -15.57 -33.84
C GLN A 56 -19.23 -15.07 -35.28
N LEU A 57 -19.22 -13.74 -35.50
CA LEU A 57 -19.43 -13.14 -36.82
C LEU A 57 -18.44 -11.98 -37.09
N PRO A 58 -17.12 -12.22 -37.08
CA PRO A 58 -16.16 -11.16 -37.32
C PRO A 58 -16.32 -10.52 -38.71
N PRO A 59 -16.19 -9.19 -38.85
CA PRO A 59 -16.10 -8.53 -40.14
C PRO A 59 -14.78 -8.85 -40.83
N SER A 60 -14.78 -8.77 -42.16
CA SER A 60 -13.54 -8.83 -42.95
C SER A 60 -12.77 -7.52 -42.75
N ASP A 61 -11.46 -7.59 -42.57
CA ASP A 61 -10.61 -6.39 -42.47
C ASP A 61 -10.22 -5.91 -43.88
N PRO A 62 -10.74 -4.75 -44.36
CA PRO A 62 -10.48 -4.25 -45.71
C PRO A 62 -9.01 -3.91 -46.00
N MET A 63 -8.16 -3.74 -44.97
CA MET A 63 -6.76 -3.35 -45.13
C MET A 63 -5.75 -4.41 -44.66
N GLU A 64 -6.21 -5.61 -44.35
CA GLU A 64 -5.36 -6.75 -43.97
C GLU A 64 -4.25 -7.01 -45.00
N LYS A 65 -4.57 -6.92 -46.30
CA LYS A 65 -3.60 -7.10 -47.40
C LYS A 65 -2.44 -6.10 -47.39
N HIS A 66 -2.57 -4.98 -46.69
CA HIS A 66 -1.53 -3.97 -46.52
C HIS A 66 -0.80 -4.11 -45.16
N GLY A 67 -1.02 -5.20 -44.43
CA GLY A 67 -0.43 -5.42 -43.11
C GLY A 67 -0.94 -4.45 -42.05
N HIS A 68 -2.16 -3.91 -42.22
CA HIS A 68 -2.75 -2.92 -41.33
C HIS A 68 -4.04 -3.42 -40.69
N VAL A 69 -4.18 -3.16 -39.39
CA VAL A 69 -5.37 -3.49 -38.61
C VAL A 69 -6.36 -2.35 -38.74
N SER A 70 -7.36 -2.49 -39.59
CA SER A 70 -8.38 -1.45 -39.79
C SER A 70 -9.53 -1.57 -38.80
N ILE A 71 -9.80 -2.78 -38.34
CA ILE A 71 -10.86 -3.08 -37.37
C ILE A 71 -10.22 -3.93 -36.26
N PRO A 72 -9.80 -3.33 -35.13
CA PRO A 72 -9.29 -4.05 -33.97
C PRO A 72 -10.45 -4.78 -33.28
N TRP A 73 -10.89 -5.86 -33.91
CA TRP A 73 -12.04 -6.65 -33.49
C TRP A 73 -11.70 -7.50 -32.25
N PRO A 74 -12.66 -7.76 -31.34
CA PRO A 74 -12.46 -8.73 -30.28
C PRO A 74 -12.05 -10.09 -30.84
N GLN A 75 -11.04 -10.72 -30.25
CA GLN A 75 -10.51 -12.03 -30.66
C GLN A 75 -10.75 -13.12 -29.62
N GLU A 76 -10.66 -12.77 -28.32
CA GLU A 76 -10.80 -13.75 -27.25
C GLU A 76 -11.32 -13.07 -25.98
N LEU A 77 -12.18 -13.75 -25.21
CA LEU A 77 -12.66 -13.25 -23.91
C LEU A 77 -11.68 -13.60 -22.80
N ILE A 78 -11.54 -12.71 -21.83
CA ILE A 78 -10.66 -12.90 -20.66
C ILE A 78 -11.41 -12.77 -19.34
N PHE A 79 -10.96 -13.59 -18.39
CA PHE A 79 -11.58 -13.86 -17.10
C PHE A 79 -10.54 -13.76 -15.98
N ASP A 80 -10.98 -13.51 -14.76
CA ASP A 80 -10.11 -13.62 -13.59
C ASP A 80 -9.87 -15.09 -13.18
N ARG A 81 -9.07 -15.30 -12.12
CA ARG A 81 -8.76 -16.64 -11.59
C ARG A 81 -10.02 -17.43 -11.23
N ASN A 82 -11.06 -16.75 -10.76
CA ASN A 82 -12.33 -17.36 -10.34
C ASN A 82 -13.27 -17.63 -11.52
N GLY A 83 -12.89 -17.27 -12.75
CA GLY A 83 -13.70 -17.44 -13.95
C GLY A 83 -14.71 -16.32 -14.17
N LYS A 84 -14.60 -15.18 -13.47
CA LYS A 84 -15.47 -14.02 -13.71
C LYS A 84 -14.98 -13.23 -14.92
N PHE A 85 -15.91 -12.86 -15.80
CA PHE A 85 -15.62 -12.07 -16.99
C PHE A 85 -15.00 -10.70 -16.64
N ARG A 86 -13.93 -10.32 -17.36
CA ARG A 86 -13.20 -9.06 -17.14
C ARG A 86 -13.09 -8.18 -18.39
N GLY A 87 -13.07 -8.79 -19.58
CA GLY A 87 -12.78 -8.05 -20.80
C GLY A 87 -12.47 -8.94 -22.00
N TYR A 88 -11.75 -8.42 -22.98
CA TYR A 88 -11.38 -9.14 -24.19
C TYR A 88 -10.00 -8.75 -24.72
N LEU A 89 -9.41 -9.62 -25.55
CA LEU A 89 -8.20 -9.38 -26.32
C LEU A 89 -8.54 -8.89 -27.72
N MET A 90 -7.73 -7.98 -28.26
CA MET A 90 -7.83 -7.49 -29.64
C MET A 90 -6.45 -7.14 -30.20
N GLN A 91 -6.35 -7.02 -31.52
CA GLN A 91 -5.11 -6.58 -32.16
C GLN A 91 -4.78 -5.13 -31.79
N ARG A 92 -3.48 -4.85 -31.65
CA ARG A 92 -2.95 -3.53 -31.30
C ARG A 92 -2.90 -2.61 -32.53
N VAL A 93 -3.54 -1.46 -32.42
CA VAL A 93 -3.34 -0.33 -33.35
C VAL A 93 -2.23 0.57 -32.79
N SER A 94 -1.24 0.96 -33.62
CA SER A 94 -0.11 1.80 -33.20
C SER A 94 0.14 2.96 -34.17
N GLY A 95 0.59 4.10 -33.64
CA GLY A 95 1.16 5.19 -34.44
C GLY A 95 0.19 6.01 -35.30
N GLY A 96 -1.12 5.94 -35.03
CA GLY A 96 -2.14 6.73 -35.73
C GLY A 96 -2.56 8.00 -34.96
N MET A 97 -2.93 9.04 -35.70
CA MET A 97 -3.56 10.26 -35.17
C MET A 97 -5.04 10.32 -35.55
N THR A 98 -5.88 11.05 -34.82
CA THR A 98 -7.30 11.18 -35.23
C THR A 98 -7.44 11.95 -36.53
N LEU A 99 -8.54 11.72 -37.28
CA LEU A 99 -8.78 12.39 -38.57
C LEU A 99 -8.83 13.93 -38.46
N ASN A 100 -9.13 14.45 -37.26
CA ASN A 100 -9.08 15.88 -36.96
C ASN A 100 -7.73 16.53 -37.29
N ASN A 101 -6.65 15.77 -37.22
CA ASN A 101 -5.30 16.26 -37.49
C ASN A 101 -4.95 16.32 -38.98
N VAL A 102 -5.74 15.68 -39.87
CA VAL A 102 -5.43 15.63 -41.31
C VAL A 102 -6.42 16.42 -42.16
N TYR A 103 -7.70 16.52 -41.81
CA TYR A 103 -8.63 17.28 -42.66
C TYR A 103 -8.37 18.80 -42.60
N ASN A 104 -8.04 19.31 -41.40
CA ASN A 104 -7.69 20.72 -41.21
C ASN A 104 -6.30 21.03 -41.77
N ALA A 105 -6.20 21.96 -42.73
CA ALA A 105 -4.95 22.24 -43.43
C ALA A 105 -3.80 22.67 -42.51
N LYS A 106 -4.08 23.50 -41.50
CA LYS A 106 -3.05 23.97 -40.55
C LYS A 106 -2.52 22.84 -39.68
N LEU A 107 -3.41 22.05 -39.09
CA LEU A 107 -3.01 20.90 -38.27
C LEU A 107 -2.31 19.83 -39.11
N ARG A 108 -2.78 19.58 -40.33
CA ARG A 108 -2.16 18.62 -41.25
C ARG A 108 -0.74 19.01 -41.59
N ASN A 109 -0.50 20.26 -41.97
CA ASN A 109 0.85 20.72 -42.30
C ASN A 109 1.81 20.66 -41.09
N GLN A 110 1.29 20.69 -39.85
CA GLN A 110 2.07 20.56 -38.63
C GLN A 110 2.32 19.11 -38.21
N LYS A 111 1.30 18.25 -38.28
CA LYS A 111 1.32 16.89 -37.70
C LYS A 111 1.47 15.78 -38.73
N ALA A 112 1.16 16.07 -39.98
CA ALA A 112 1.18 15.17 -41.12
C ALA A 112 1.82 15.88 -42.34
N PRO A 113 3.05 16.40 -42.22
CA PRO A 113 3.67 17.16 -43.29
C PRO A 113 3.80 16.27 -44.54
N GLY A 114 3.42 16.79 -45.70
CA GLY A 114 3.41 16.04 -46.97
C GLY A 114 2.17 15.21 -47.23
N PHE A 115 1.25 15.13 -46.26
CA PHE A 115 -0.05 14.53 -46.48
C PHE A 115 -0.87 15.44 -47.40
N ASN A 116 -1.09 14.99 -48.63
CA ASN A 116 -1.74 15.76 -49.70
C ASN A 116 -3.17 15.32 -50.00
N TRP A 117 -3.77 15.99 -50.99
CA TRP A 117 -5.17 15.76 -51.33
C TRP A 117 -5.46 14.37 -51.89
N TYR A 118 -4.48 13.70 -52.51
CA TYR A 118 -4.60 12.29 -52.88
C TYR A 118 -4.74 11.42 -51.63
N TYR A 119 -3.88 11.61 -50.62
CA TYR A 119 -3.98 10.87 -49.36
C TYR A 119 -5.29 11.15 -48.61
N LEU A 120 -5.87 12.35 -48.73
CA LEU A 120 -7.20 12.64 -48.16
C LEU A 120 -8.33 11.86 -48.85
N HIS A 121 -8.24 11.67 -50.17
CA HIS A 121 -9.18 10.80 -50.89
C HIS A 121 -9.00 9.32 -50.51
N ILE A 122 -7.75 8.85 -50.38
CA ILE A 122 -7.46 7.49 -49.91
C ILE A 122 -7.96 7.29 -48.48
N ALA A 123 -7.77 8.27 -47.59
CA ALA A 123 -8.30 8.24 -46.23
C ALA A 123 -9.82 8.11 -46.22
N ALA A 124 -10.52 8.92 -47.01
CA ALA A 124 -11.97 8.86 -47.15
C ALA A 124 -12.43 7.48 -47.68
N LEU A 125 -11.73 6.93 -48.67
CA LEU A 125 -12.01 5.60 -49.22
C LEU A 125 -11.82 4.50 -48.16
N ASN A 126 -10.76 4.60 -47.36
CA ASN A 126 -10.46 3.64 -46.29
C ASN A 126 -11.47 3.72 -45.14
N VAL A 127 -11.96 4.92 -44.79
CA VAL A 127 -13.07 5.07 -43.83
C VAL A 127 -14.34 4.42 -44.40
N ALA A 128 -14.70 4.71 -45.65
CA ALA A 128 -15.88 4.14 -46.28
C ALA A 128 -15.82 2.61 -46.38
N SER A 129 -14.66 2.03 -46.67
CA SER A 129 -14.49 0.57 -46.78
C SER A 129 -14.61 -0.14 -45.43
N ILE A 130 -14.14 0.49 -44.34
CA ILE A 130 -14.36 -0.01 -42.97
C ILE A 130 -15.86 -0.04 -42.65
N VAL A 131 -16.58 1.05 -42.94
CA VAL A 131 -18.02 1.12 -42.67
C VAL A 131 -18.77 0.09 -43.50
N ASP A 132 -18.44 -0.08 -44.78
CA ASP A 132 -19.04 -1.11 -45.65
C ASP A 132 -18.79 -2.52 -45.12
N ALA A 133 -17.55 -2.82 -44.71
CA ALA A 133 -17.20 -4.12 -44.13
C ALA A 133 -18.02 -4.44 -42.88
N LEU A 134 -18.23 -3.46 -42.00
CA LEU A 134 -19.04 -3.61 -40.79
C LEU A 134 -20.54 -3.75 -41.10
N HIS A 135 -21.08 -2.90 -41.98
CA HIS A 135 -22.49 -2.94 -42.40
C HIS A 135 -22.82 -4.26 -43.10
N SER A 136 -21.90 -4.82 -43.88
CA SER A 136 -22.08 -6.11 -44.58
C SER A 136 -22.30 -7.29 -43.63
N LYS A 137 -21.84 -7.18 -42.37
CA LYS A 137 -22.09 -8.16 -41.29
C LYS A 137 -23.25 -7.77 -40.37
N GLY A 138 -23.95 -6.68 -40.67
CA GLY A 138 -25.09 -6.20 -39.87
C GLY A 138 -24.71 -5.42 -38.61
N TYR A 139 -23.45 -4.99 -38.48
CA TYR A 139 -23.03 -4.07 -37.43
C TYR A 139 -23.37 -2.63 -37.80
N VAL A 140 -23.73 -1.81 -36.81
CA VAL A 140 -23.92 -0.37 -36.97
C VAL A 140 -23.02 0.31 -35.95
N ILE A 141 -22.10 1.17 -36.40
CA ILE A 141 -21.09 1.82 -35.56
C ILE A 141 -21.77 2.76 -34.57
N GLY A 142 -22.73 3.55 -35.05
CA GLY A 142 -23.56 4.44 -34.25
C GLY A 142 -22.91 5.80 -33.96
N ASP A 143 -21.64 5.83 -33.58
CA ASP A 143 -20.90 7.07 -33.26
C ASP A 143 -19.80 7.35 -34.30
N ILE A 144 -20.21 7.57 -35.55
CA ILE A 144 -19.29 7.96 -36.62
C ILE A 144 -18.82 9.39 -36.38
N LYS A 145 -17.56 9.56 -35.95
CA LYS A 145 -16.91 10.87 -35.83
C LYS A 145 -15.42 10.76 -36.11
N THR A 146 -14.77 11.89 -36.39
CA THR A 146 -13.34 11.96 -36.69
C THR A 146 -12.42 11.41 -35.60
N ASP A 147 -12.82 11.46 -34.33
CA ASP A 147 -12.03 10.94 -33.20
C ASP A 147 -12.00 9.42 -33.11
N ASN A 148 -13.02 8.73 -33.66
CA ASN A 148 -13.11 7.28 -33.63
C ASN A 148 -12.35 6.61 -34.80
N PHE A 149 -11.67 7.39 -35.63
CA PHE A 149 -10.82 6.91 -36.72
C PHE A 149 -9.39 7.43 -36.56
N LEU A 150 -8.45 6.50 -36.46
CA LEU A 150 -7.03 6.78 -36.42
C LEU A 150 -6.43 6.60 -37.81
N ILE A 151 -5.54 7.50 -38.21
CA ILE A 151 -4.87 7.47 -39.52
C ILE A 151 -3.36 7.55 -39.37
N ASN A 152 -2.64 6.78 -40.18
CA ASN A 152 -1.18 6.83 -40.24
C ASN A 152 -0.68 7.68 -41.42
N ASN A 153 0.65 7.80 -41.55
CA ASN A 153 1.32 8.56 -42.62
C ASN A 153 1.17 7.94 -44.03
N GLN A 154 0.54 6.77 -44.17
CA GLN A 154 0.24 6.09 -45.43
C GLN A 154 -1.26 6.18 -45.79
N ALA A 155 -2.03 6.98 -45.06
CA ALA A 155 -3.49 7.08 -45.17
C ALA A 155 -4.25 5.78 -44.86
N LEU A 156 -3.62 4.82 -44.18
CA LEU A 156 -4.29 3.63 -43.65
C LEU A 156 -5.02 4.00 -42.36
N VAL A 157 -6.25 3.51 -42.23
CA VAL A 157 -7.20 3.95 -41.19
C VAL A 157 -7.59 2.79 -40.29
N SER A 158 -7.66 3.03 -38.99
CA SER A 158 -8.26 2.10 -38.02
C SER A 158 -9.47 2.74 -37.36
N VAL A 159 -10.60 2.03 -37.30
CA VAL A 159 -11.70 2.41 -36.41
C VAL A 159 -11.40 1.92 -34.99
N ILE A 160 -11.67 2.73 -33.98
CA ILE A 160 -11.49 2.34 -32.57
C ILE A 160 -12.84 2.23 -31.86
N ASP A 161 -12.80 1.69 -30.64
CA ASP A 161 -13.99 1.50 -29.78
C ASP A 161 -15.03 0.54 -30.39
N THR A 162 -14.56 -0.57 -30.99
CA THR A 162 -15.40 -1.56 -31.69
C THR A 162 -16.45 -2.21 -30.79
N ASP A 163 -16.22 -2.23 -29.47
CA ASP A 163 -17.14 -2.74 -28.47
C ASP A 163 -18.31 -1.81 -28.14
N SER A 164 -18.35 -0.57 -28.66
CA SER A 164 -19.50 0.32 -28.52
C SER A 164 -20.53 0.19 -29.66
N PHE A 165 -20.20 -0.55 -30.72
CA PHE A 165 -21.06 -0.73 -31.89
C PHE A 165 -22.39 -1.40 -31.53
N GLN A 166 -23.43 -1.12 -32.29
CA GLN A 166 -24.67 -1.88 -32.21
C GLN A 166 -24.50 -3.26 -32.84
N VAL A 167 -24.87 -4.28 -32.08
CA VAL A 167 -24.76 -5.70 -32.47
C VAL A 167 -26.14 -6.33 -32.42
N LYS A 168 -26.55 -6.99 -33.51
CA LYS A 168 -27.80 -7.76 -33.55
C LYS A 168 -27.48 -9.24 -33.31
N SER A 169 -28.06 -9.83 -32.27
CA SER A 169 -28.06 -11.28 -32.06
C SER A 169 -29.40 -11.90 -32.48
N ALA A 170 -29.50 -13.22 -32.42
CA ALA A 170 -30.75 -13.93 -32.70
C ALA A 170 -31.89 -13.56 -31.73
N SER A 171 -31.56 -13.20 -30.48
CA SER A 171 -32.54 -12.97 -29.41
C SER A 171 -32.76 -11.49 -29.08
N ARG A 172 -31.78 -10.60 -29.32
CA ARG A 172 -31.90 -9.16 -29.01
C ARG A 172 -30.94 -8.28 -29.81
N THR A 173 -31.13 -6.97 -29.71
CA THR A 173 -30.21 -5.96 -30.23
C THR A 173 -29.46 -5.28 -29.08
N PHE A 174 -28.14 -5.38 -29.08
CA PHE A 174 -27.25 -4.63 -28.19
C PHE A 174 -27.00 -3.27 -28.81
N ARG A 175 -27.60 -2.21 -28.24
CA ARG A 175 -27.60 -0.85 -28.82
C ARG A 175 -26.26 -0.13 -28.59
N SER A 176 -25.93 0.77 -29.51
CA SER A 176 -24.91 1.80 -29.28
C SER A 176 -25.55 2.93 -28.47
N LEU A 177 -24.89 3.36 -27.39
CA LEU A 177 -25.46 4.30 -26.41
C LEU A 177 -24.98 5.75 -26.58
N VAL A 178 -24.08 5.98 -27.52
CA VAL A 178 -23.36 7.24 -27.70
C VAL A 178 -23.80 7.96 -28.98
N ALA A 179 -23.81 9.28 -28.95
CA ALA A 179 -24.04 10.15 -30.09
C ALA A 179 -23.12 11.36 -29.94
N SER A 180 -22.69 11.94 -31.06
CA SER A 180 -21.75 13.07 -31.05
C SER A 180 -22.29 14.24 -31.85
N ASP A 181 -22.18 15.42 -31.27
CA ASP A 181 -22.57 16.69 -31.88
C ASP A 181 -21.84 16.89 -33.20
N GLY A 182 -22.57 17.33 -34.23
CA GLY A 182 -22.07 17.54 -35.58
C GLY A 182 -22.10 16.31 -36.48
N PHE A 183 -22.22 15.11 -35.91
CA PHE A 183 -22.21 13.87 -36.69
C PHE A 183 -23.52 13.08 -36.59
N THR A 184 -24.34 13.41 -35.58
CA THR A 184 -25.62 12.74 -35.35
C THR A 184 -26.63 13.13 -36.43
N PRO A 185 -27.28 12.17 -37.12
CA PRO A 185 -28.26 12.48 -38.16
C PRO A 185 -29.52 13.13 -37.57
N PRO A 186 -30.25 13.94 -38.36
CA PRO A 186 -31.32 14.83 -37.87
C PRO A 186 -32.42 14.09 -37.09
N GLU A 187 -32.79 12.87 -37.51
CA GLU A 187 -33.81 12.06 -36.86
C GLU A 187 -33.41 11.49 -35.48
N LEU A 188 -32.12 11.54 -35.14
CA LEU A 188 -31.57 11.04 -33.87
C LEU A 188 -31.17 12.16 -32.90
N ILE A 189 -31.14 13.42 -33.34
CA ILE A 189 -30.80 14.56 -32.48
C ILE A 189 -31.84 14.69 -31.36
N GLY A 190 -31.35 14.83 -30.11
CA GLY A 190 -32.18 14.94 -28.91
C GLY A 190 -32.94 13.67 -28.52
N LYS A 191 -32.66 12.51 -29.14
CA LYS A 191 -33.31 11.23 -28.79
C LYS A 191 -32.49 10.44 -27.75
N ASP A 192 -33.17 9.58 -26.99
CA ASP A 192 -32.51 8.65 -26.06
C ASP A 192 -31.96 7.42 -26.81
N MET A 193 -30.64 7.37 -26.97
CA MET A 193 -29.95 6.28 -27.67
C MET A 193 -30.14 4.90 -27.01
N LYS A 194 -30.49 4.84 -25.73
CA LYS A 194 -30.75 3.56 -25.02
C LYS A 194 -31.99 2.83 -25.54
N ARG A 195 -32.91 3.56 -26.19
CA ARG A 195 -34.23 3.05 -26.62
C ARG A 195 -34.35 2.81 -28.12
N LEU A 196 -33.34 3.21 -28.91
CA LEU A 196 -33.42 3.19 -30.36
C LEU A 196 -32.53 2.11 -30.97
N ASN A 197 -33.09 1.34 -31.90
CA ASN A 197 -32.30 0.49 -32.78
C ASN A 197 -31.84 1.35 -33.96
N ARG A 198 -30.53 1.57 -34.07
CA ARG A 198 -29.95 2.27 -35.22
C ARG A 198 -29.95 1.39 -36.46
N ARG A 199 -29.87 2.01 -37.63
CA ARG A 199 -29.78 1.34 -38.92
C ARG A 199 -28.54 1.86 -39.67
N PRO A 200 -28.03 1.14 -40.68
CA PRO A 200 -26.88 1.58 -41.49
C PRO A 200 -27.02 3.01 -42.05
N GLU A 201 -28.24 3.43 -42.38
CA GLU A 201 -28.53 4.77 -42.90
C GLU A 201 -28.21 5.89 -41.91
N HIS A 202 -28.19 5.59 -40.60
CA HIS A 202 -27.79 6.55 -39.58
C HIS A 202 -26.27 6.78 -39.61
N ASP A 203 -25.47 5.72 -39.75
CA ASP A 203 -24.01 5.83 -39.93
C ASP A 203 -23.65 6.52 -41.25
N ASN A 204 -24.41 6.25 -42.31
CA ASN A 204 -24.17 6.82 -43.65
C ASN A 204 -24.17 8.36 -43.65
N PHE A 205 -24.95 8.99 -42.77
CA PHE A 205 -24.93 10.44 -42.60
C PHE A 205 -23.58 10.92 -42.03
N GLY A 206 -23.16 10.35 -40.88
CA GLY A 206 -21.88 10.69 -40.27
C GLY A 206 -20.70 10.36 -41.18
N LEU A 207 -20.78 9.28 -41.95
CA LEU A 207 -19.78 8.91 -42.95
C LEU A 207 -19.66 10.01 -44.02
N ALA A 208 -20.78 10.48 -44.56
CA ALA A 208 -20.76 11.59 -45.52
C ALA A 208 -20.18 12.87 -44.91
N VAL A 209 -20.45 13.16 -43.63
CA VAL A 209 -19.83 14.29 -42.92
C VAL A 209 -18.31 14.16 -42.89
N ILE A 210 -17.78 13.00 -42.49
CA ILE A 210 -16.32 12.76 -42.45
C ILE A 210 -15.70 12.87 -43.84
N ILE A 211 -16.31 12.26 -44.86
CA ILE A 211 -15.82 12.33 -46.25
C ILE A 211 -15.81 13.79 -46.72
N TYR A 212 -16.88 14.54 -46.47
CA TYR A 212 -16.94 15.96 -46.83
C TYR A 212 -15.81 16.75 -46.17
N MET A 213 -15.60 16.55 -44.86
CA MET A 213 -14.53 17.22 -44.12
C MET A 213 -13.14 16.90 -44.66
N LEU A 214 -12.86 15.63 -44.94
CA LEU A 214 -11.56 15.20 -45.50
C LEU A 214 -11.30 15.83 -46.88
N LEU A 215 -12.32 15.92 -47.73
CA LEU A 215 -12.15 16.41 -49.10
C LEU A 215 -12.19 17.93 -49.22
N THR A 216 -12.97 18.62 -48.38
CA THR A 216 -13.19 20.07 -48.48
C THR A 216 -12.42 20.88 -47.44
N GLY A 217 -12.00 20.25 -46.34
CA GLY A 217 -11.30 20.89 -45.23
C GLY A 217 -12.19 21.55 -44.19
N ASP A 218 -13.52 21.48 -44.33
CA ASP A 218 -14.49 22.12 -43.42
C ASP A 218 -15.72 21.24 -43.16
N HIS A 219 -16.50 21.56 -42.14
CA HIS A 219 -17.71 20.81 -41.77
C HIS A 219 -18.90 21.20 -42.68
N PRO A 220 -19.72 20.26 -43.18
CA PRO A 220 -20.79 20.56 -44.15
C PRO A 220 -21.90 21.46 -43.58
N PHE A 221 -22.11 21.43 -42.27
CA PHE A 221 -23.07 22.29 -41.56
C PHE A 221 -22.37 23.44 -40.81
N SER A 222 -21.32 24.00 -41.42
CA SER A 222 -20.59 25.16 -40.92
C SER A 222 -20.21 26.07 -42.08
N GLY A 223 -19.98 27.35 -41.79
CA GLY A 223 -19.73 28.35 -42.83
C GLY A 223 -20.08 29.76 -42.38
N GLN A 224 -20.09 30.69 -43.34
CA GLN A 224 -20.47 32.08 -43.10
C GLN A 224 -21.99 32.22 -43.22
N TRP A 225 -22.66 32.56 -42.13
CA TRP A 225 -24.10 32.83 -42.13
C TRP A 225 -24.40 34.12 -42.89
N LYS A 226 -25.50 34.13 -43.65
CA LYS A 226 -25.97 35.34 -44.35
C LYS A 226 -26.21 36.48 -43.36
N GLN A 227 -25.94 37.71 -43.80
CA GLN A 227 -26.10 38.90 -42.97
C GLN A 227 -27.52 39.00 -42.39
N GLY A 228 -27.62 39.27 -41.09
CA GLY A 228 -28.89 39.39 -40.37
C GLY A 228 -29.49 38.06 -39.90
N ILE A 229 -28.84 36.92 -40.13
CA ILE A 229 -29.23 35.61 -39.61
C ILE A 229 -28.37 35.25 -38.40
N GLU A 230 -29.00 34.92 -37.27
CA GLU A 230 -28.30 34.44 -36.08
C GLU A 230 -27.72 33.03 -36.32
N PRO A 231 -26.41 32.80 -36.08
CA PRO A 231 -25.79 31.49 -36.27
C PRO A 231 -26.41 30.42 -35.37
N LEU A 232 -26.89 29.33 -35.97
CA LEU A 232 -27.32 28.15 -35.22
C LEU A 232 -26.12 27.34 -34.73
N GLY A 233 -26.32 26.62 -33.62
CA GLY A 233 -25.46 25.52 -33.23
C GLY A 233 -25.40 24.44 -34.33
N ARG A 234 -24.35 23.62 -34.32
CA ARG A 234 -24.12 22.66 -35.41
C ARG A 234 -25.23 21.61 -35.53
N ASP A 235 -25.70 21.07 -34.41
CA ASP A 235 -26.81 20.11 -34.39
C ASP A 235 -28.14 20.75 -34.80
N GLU A 236 -28.35 22.02 -34.47
CA GLU A 236 -29.53 22.77 -34.91
C GLU A 236 -29.49 23.01 -36.43
N ALA A 237 -28.32 23.32 -36.98
CA ALA A 237 -28.12 23.42 -38.43
C ALA A 237 -28.34 22.08 -39.14
N ILE A 238 -27.88 20.96 -38.56
CA ILE A 238 -28.14 19.61 -39.07
C ILE A 238 -29.64 19.29 -39.01
N ALA A 239 -30.28 19.53 -37.86
CA ALA A 239 -31.71 19.31 -37.69
C ALA A 239 -32.53 20.11 -38.73
N GLY A 240 -32.13 21.36 -38.99
CA GLY A 240 -32.72 22.22 -40.01
C GLY A 240 -32.34 21.91 -41.46
N GLY A 241 -31.36 21.03 -41.70
CA GLY A 241 -30.88 20.73 -43.05
C GLY A 241 -30.14 21.89 -43.71
N VAL A 242 -29.53 22.76 -42.91
CA VAL A 242 -28.88 24.00 -43.35
C VAL A 242 -27.43 23.73 -43.71
N TRP A 243 -27.15 23.59 -45.00
CA TRP A 243 -25.79 23.39 -45.53
C TRP A 243 -25.54 24.22 -46.80
N PRO A 244 -24.28 24.53 -47.18
CA PRO A 244 -23.98 25.55 -48.18
C PRO A 244 -24.58 25.31 -49.57
N TYR A 245 -24.79 24.05 -49.93
CA TYR A 245 -25.29 23.63 -51.25
C TYR A 245 -26.72 23.05 -51.16
N GLY A 246 -27.41 23.32 -50.05
CA GLY A 246 -28.80 22.92 -49.83
C GLY A 246 -29.83 23.88 -50.45
N PRO A 247 -31.09 23.43 -50.59
CA PRO A 247 -32.17 24.31 -51.02
C PRO A 247 -32.34 25.45 -50.00
N GLN A 248 -32.36 26.70 -50.48
CA GLN A 248 -32.47 27.90 -49.65
C GLN A 248 -31.30 28.12 -48.68
N SER A 249 -30.08 27.73 -49.08
CA SER A 249 -28.84 27.87 -48.32
C SER A 249 -28.72 29.20 -47.55
N LEU A 250 -28.72 29.12 -46.21
CA LEU A 250 -28.56 30.25 -45.28
C LEU A 250 -27.10 30.46 -44.85
N ILE A 251 -26.23 29.50 -45.19
CA ILE A 251 -24.80 29.53 -44.90
C ILE A 251 -24.00 29.41 -46.20
N GLN A 252 -22.95 30.19 -46.35
CA GLN A 252 -22.01 30.07 -47.45
C GLN A 252 -20.82 29.23 -46.99
N ALA A 253 -20.29 28.40 -47.89
CA ALA A 253 -19.08 27.64 -47.61
C ALA A 253 -17.94 28.60 -47.23
N SER A 254 -17.13 28.22 -46.25
CA SER A 254 -15.98 29.03 -45.83
C SER A 254 -15.08 29.31 -47.04
N PRO A 255 -14.53 30.53 -47.19
CA PRO A 255 -13.54 30.83 -48.24
C PRO A 255 -12.32 29.89 -48.20
N LEU A 256 -12.02 29.33 -47.01
CA LEU A 256 -10.92 28.39 -46.80
C LEU A 256 -11.27 26.94 -47.21
N ALA A 257 -12.55 26.60 -47.36
CA ALA A 257 -12.98 25.31 -47.86
C ALA A 257 -12.82 25.22 -49.38
N ILE A 258 -12.62 24.01 -49.90
CA ILE A 258 -12.72 23.77 -51.34
C ILE A 258 -14.18 23.79 -51.77
N PRO A 259 -14.53 24.56 -52.81
CA PRO A 259 -15.88 24.53 -53.36
C PRO A 259 -16.26 23.14 -53.87
N LEU A 260 -17.51 22.73 -53.64
CA LEU A 260 -17.98 21.38 -53.95
C LEU A 260 -17.81 21.00 -55.44
N ASP A 261 -17.93 21.95 -56.36
CA ASP A 261 -17.76 21.76 -57.80
C ASP A 261 -16.32 21.38 -58.23
N HIS A 262 -15.36 21.43 -57.29
CA HIS A 262 -13.99 20.97 -57.50
C HIS A 262 -13.80 19.46 -57.28
N LEU A 263 -14.77 18.79 -56.66
CA LEU A 263 -14.76 17.34 -56.48
C LEU A 263 -15.26 16.60 -57.74
N ASP A 264 -15.06 15.29 -57.82
CA ASP A 264 -15.68 14.48 -58.89
C ASP A 264 -17.22 14.62 -58.84
N SER A 265 -17.85 14.76 -60.01
CA SER A 265 -19.30 14.96 -60.13
C SER A 265 -20.16 13.95 -59.36
N THR A 266 -19.69 12.71 -59.23
CA THR A 266 -20.41 11.67 -58.50
C THR A 266 -20.37 11.89 -56.98
N LEU A 267 -19.28 12.45 -56.45
CA LEU A 267 -19.19 12.86 -55.05
C LEU A 267 -20.11 14.06 -54.77
N GLN A 268 -20.16 15.04 -55.69
CA GLN A 268 -21.04 16.20 -55.57
C GLN A 268 -22.52 15.78 -55.43
N LEU A 269 -22.97 14.92 -56.35
CA LEU A 269 -24.32 14.34 -56.32
C LEU A 269 -24.54 13.50 -55.06
N GLY A 270 -23.53 12.76 -54.61
CA GLY A 270 -23.58 11.98 -53.39
C GLY A 270 -23.82 12.83 -52.13
N PHE A 271 -23.15 13.98 -52.01
CA PHE A 271 -23.38 14.92 -50.91
C PHE A 271 -24.76 15.56 -51.00
N GLN A 272 -25.18 16.01 -52.19
CA GLN A 272 -26.53 16.57 -52.38
C GLN A 272 -27.62 15.55 -52.04
N GLN A 273 -27.46 14.31 -52.51
CA GLN A 273 -28.39 13.23 -52.20
C GLN A 273 -28.42 12.94 -50.70
N THR A 274 -27.27 12.91 -50.01
CA THR A 274 -27.20 12.57 -48.58
C THR A 274 -27.69 13.70 -47.67
N PHE A 275 -27.28 14.94 -47.92
CA PHE A 275 -27.57 16.10 -47.06
C PHE A 275 -28.85 16.86 -47.43
N THR A 276 -29.43 16.66 -48.61
CA THR A 276 -30.72 17.27 -48.98
C THR A 276 -31.85 16.25 -49.03
N ALA A 277 -31.76 15.23 -49.91
CA ALA A 277 -32.84 14.23 -50.02
C ALA A 277 -32.83 13.25 -48.83
N GLY A 278 -31.63 12.81 -48.44
CA GLY A 278 -31.34 11.91 -47.34
C GLY A 278 -31.49 12.55 -45.95
N HIS A 279 -31.50 13.88 -45.87
CA HIS A 279 -31.86 14.61 -44.66
C HIS A 279 -33.32 14.36 -44.29
N ARG A 280 -34.23 14.46 -45.27
CA ARG A 280 -35.66 14.21 -45.10
C ARG A 280 -35.99 12.73 -44.97
N GLU A 281 -35.30 11.89 -45.74
CA GLU A 281 -35.56 10.45 -45.80
C GLU A 281 -34.26 9.66 -45.74
N ALA A 282 -33.94 9.09 -44.58
CA ALA A 282 -32.68 8.40 -44.33
C ALA A 282 -32.34 7.31 -45.37
N ALA A 283 -33.33 6.61 -45.92
CA ALA A 283 -33.16 5.57 -46.94
C ALA A 283 -32.56 6.09 -48.26
N LYS A 284 -32.63 7.40 -48.53
CA LYS A 284 -32.04 8.01 -49.73
C LYS A 284 -30.55 8.33 -49.60
N ARG A 285 -29.96 8.22 -48.40
CA ARG A 285 -28.52 8.47 -48.19
C ARG A 285 -27.69 7.44 -48.94
N LEU A 286 -26.54 7.84 -49.44
CA LEU A 286 -25.60 6.90 -50.05
C LEU A 286 -25.10 5.90 -49.01
N SER A 287 -25.08 4.63 -49.38
CA SER A 287 -24.44 3.59 -48.57
C SER A 287 -22.91 3.71 -48.59
N ALA A 288 -22.25 3.16 -47.57
CA ALA A 288 -20.80 3.09 -47.51
C ALA A 288 -20.17 2.45 -48.76
N ARG A 289 -20.83 1.43 -49.33
CA ARG A 289 -20.43 0.80 -50.60
C ARG A 289 -20.45 1.76 -51.78
N GLN A 290 -21.51 2.57 -51.90
CA GLN A 290 -21.62 3.58 -52.95
C GLN A 290 -20.57 4.67 -52.78
N TRP A 291 -20.31 5.10 -51.55
CA TRP A 291 -19.20 6.02 -51.26
C TRP A 291 -17.85 5.44 -51.70
N CYS A 292 -17.57 4.15 -51.44
CA CYS A 292 -16.36 3.50 -51.93
C CYS A 292 -16.23 3.59 -53.45
N GLN A 293 -17.31 3.27 -54.19
CA GLN A 293 -17.32 3.33 -55.66
C GLN A 293 -17.03 4.74 -56.19
N HIS A 294 -17.68 5.76 -55.63
CA HIS A 294 -17.48 7.15 -56.04
C HIS A 294 -16.08 7.66 -55.67
N LEU A 295 -15.55 7.28 -54.51
CA LEU A 295 -14.21 7.66 -54.07
C LEU A 295 -13.11 7.00 -54.90
N THR A 296 -13.25 5.71 -55.26
CA THR A 296 -12.31 5.03 -56.18
C THR A 296 -12.24 5.76 -57.52
N ARG A 297 -13.40 6.08 -58.11
CA ARG A 297 -13.47 6.86 -59.35
C ARG A 297 -12.82 8.23 -59.20
N ALA A 298 -13.09 8.94 -58.10
CA ALA A 298 -12.54 10.26 -57.85
C ALA A 298 -11.01 10.23 -57.74
N VAL A 299 -10.45 9.22 -57.06
CA VAL A 299 -8.99 9.00 -56.96
C VAL A 299 -8.36 8.81 -58.34
N GLU A 300 -8.97 7.99 -59.19
CA GLU A 300 -8.51 7.75 -60.57
C GLU A 300 -8.60 9.00 -61.47
N ALA A 301 -9.44 9.96 -61.10
CA ALA A 301 -9.61 11.22 -61.82
C ALA A 301 -8.69 12.35 -61.32
N LEU A 302 -7.88 12.12 -60.29
CA LEU A 302 -6.89 13.09 -59.81
C LEU A 302 -5.68 13.14 -60.75
N VAL A 303 -5.21 14.35 -61.01
CA VAL A 303 -3.99 14.64 -61.77
C VAL A 303 -3.02 15.43 -60.91
N LEU A 304 -1.72 15.18 -61.13
CA LEU A 304 -0.64 15.88 -60.45
C LEU A 304 -0.39 17.24 -61.13
N CYS A 305 -0.21 18.29 -60.32
CA CYS A 305 0.16 19.61 -60.81
C CYS A 305 1.61 19.65 -61.32
N SER A 306 1.83 20.37 -62.42
CA SER A 306 3.16 20.61 -62.97
C SER A 306 3.98 21.64 -62.18
N LYS A 307 3.34 22.54 -61.41
CA LYS A 307 3.99 23.60 -60.63
C LYS A 307 4.38 23.17 -59.21
N ASN A 308 3.58 22.31 -58.59
CA ASN A 308 3.79 21.84 -57.21
C ASN A 308 3.54 20.33 -57.15
N SER A 309 4.58 19.56 -56.84
CA SER A 309 4.56 18.08 -56.82
C SER A 309 3.72 17.48 -55.69
N ASN A 310 3.22 18.31 -54.77
CA ASN A 310 2.31 17.91 -53.69
C ASN A 310 0.86 18.32 -53.96
N HIS A 311 0.57 18.97 -55.08
CA HIS A 311 -0.78 19.35 -55.49
C HIS A 311 -1.39 18.29 -56.39
N TYR A 312 -2.45 17.65 -55.91
CA TYR A 312 -3.34 16.82 -56.72
C TYR A 312 -4.66 17.54 -56.89
N PHE A 313 -5.23 17.57 -58.08
CA PHE A 313 -6.52 18.20 -58.37
C PHE A 313 -7.31 17.37 -59.39
N HIS A 314 -8.61 17.63 -59.50
CA HIS A 314 -9.47 16.85 -60.38
C HIS A 314 -9.26 17.23 -61.86
N LYS A 315 -9.14 16.25 -62.76
CA LYS A 315 -8.84 16.45 -64.19
C LYS A 315 -9.84 17.30 -65.00
N ASN A 316 -11.03 17.57 -64.45
CA ASN A 316 -12.01 18.45 -65.10
C ASN A 316 -11.67 19.94 -64.97
N HIS A 317 -10.70 20.29 -64.11
CA HIS A 317 -10.19 21.66 -64.01
C HIS A 317 -8.98 21.81 -64.91
N LYS A 318 -8.93 22.91 -65.69
CA LYS A 318 -7.81 23.18 -66.60
C LYS A 318 -6.52 23.50 -65.85
N ASP A 319 -6.66 24.26 -64.76
CA ASP A 319 -5.56 24.75 -63.93
C ASP A 319 -5.62 24.14 -62.54
N CYS A 320 -4.47 24.07 -61.87
CA CYS A 320 -4.39 23.55 -60.51
C CYS A 320 -5.12 24.47 -59.52
N THR A 321 -6.20 23.95 -58.94
CA THR A 321 -7.02 24.64 -57.93
C THR A 321 -6.20 25.14 -56.74
N TRP A 322 -5.21 24.36 -56.30
CA TRP A 322 -4.40 24.69 -55.13
C TRP A 322 -3.44 25.84 -55.40
N CYS A 323 -2.82 25.89 -56.58
CA CYS A 323 -2.00 27.04 -56.99
C CYS A 323 -2.83 28.32 -57.06
N HIS A 324 -4.01 28.27 -57.69
CA HIS A 324 -4.90 29.43 -57.79
C HIS A 324 -5.33 29.94 -56.41
N ARG A 325 -5.60 29.03 -55.47
CA ARG A 325 -5.93 29.39 -54.08
C ARG A 325 -4.75 29.97 -53.32
N PHE A 326 -3.54 29.46 -53.53
CA PHE A 326 -2.33 30.05 -52.94
C PHE A 326 -2.14 31.50 -53.43
N GLU A 327 -2.30 31.74 -54.74
CA GLU A 327 -2.23 33.09 -55.32
C GLU A 327 -3.32 34.02 -54.75
N ALA A 328 -4.55 33.52 -54.56
CA ALA A 328 -5.66 34.34 -54.07
C ALA A 328 -5.60 34.64 -52.56
N PHE A 329 -5.12 33.71 -51.73
CA PHE A 329 -5.22 33.79 -50.26
C PHE A 329 -3.88 33.83 -49.53
N GLY A 330 -2.75 33.65 -50.22
CA GLY A 330 -1.40 33.62 -49.64
C GLY A 330 -1.12 32.44 -48.70
N TYR A 331 -2.02 31.45 -48.65
CA TYR A 331 -1.91 30.28 -47.77
C TYR A 331 -1.80 28.98 -48.57
N GLU A 332 -0.66 28.31 -48.43
CA GLU A 332 -0.38 27.07 -49.13
C GLU A 332 -0.95 25.87 -48.35
N SER A 333 -2.01 25.28 -48.89
CA SER A 333 -2.76 24.18 -48.24
C SER A 333 -2.03 22.84 -48.35
N PHE A 334 -1.19 22.68 -49.38
CA PHE A 334 -0.39 21.48 -49.64
C PHE A 334 1.00 21.91 -50.10
N PRO A 335 1.85 22.40 -49.20
CA PRO A 335 3.17 22.89 -49.56
C PRO A 335 3.97 21.77 -50.23
N VAL A 336 4.73 22.15 -51.28
CA VAL A 336 5.79 21.29 -51.81
C VAL A 336 6.64 20.94 -50.61
N GLN A 337 6.67 19.66 -50.26
CA GLN A 337 7.78 19.21 -49.45
C GLN A 337 8.99 19.26 -50.37
N THR A 338 9.94 20.16 -50.06
CA THR A 338 11.36 19.85 -50.28
C THR A 338 11.51 18.38 -49.92
N SER A 339 12.01 17.58 -50.88
CA SER A 339 11.83 16.12 -51.02
C SER A 339 11.54 15.33 -49.73
N LYS A 340 10.79 14.23 -49.80
CA LYS A 340 10.49 13.41 -48.60
C LYS A 340 11.76 13.04 -47.78
N SER A 341 12.94 12.99 -48.41
CA SER A 341 14.24 12.97 -47.73
C SER A 341 14.60 14.32 -47.09
N GLU A 342 14.58 15.43 -47.82
CA GLU A 342 14.80 16.80 -47.29
C GLU A 342 13.93 17.14 -46.06
N LEU A 343 12.61 16.85 -46.07
CA LEU A 343 11.73 17.18 -44.93
C LEU A 343 11.83 16.19 -43.78
N SER A 344 12.10 14.92 -44.06
CA SER A 344 12.48 13.94 -43.03
C SER A 344 13.81 14.33 -42.38
N ASN A 345 14.80 14.69 -43.19
CA ASN A 345 16.14 15.10 -42.76
C ASN A 345 16.06 16.45 -42.02
N TYR A 346 15.22 17.38 -42.45
CA TYR A 346 14.99 18.66 -41.78
C TYR A 346 14.33 18.46 -40.41
N HIS A 347 13.23 17.71 -40.33
CA HIS A 347 12.58 17.45 -39.05
C HIS A 347 13.47 16.64 -38.11
N ALA A 348 14.16 15.62 -38.62
CA ALA A 348 15.14 14.86 -37.85
C ALA A 348 16.30 15.75 -37.39
N PHE A 349 16.76 16.70 -38.21
CA PHE A 349 17.82 17.64 -37.87
C PHE A 349 17.38 18.64 -36.80
N ILE A 350 16.17 19.21 -36.92
CA ILE A 350 15.60 20.13 -35.92
C ILE A 350 15.32 19.40 -34.60
N GLU A 351 14.78 18.19 -34.66
CA GLU A 351 14.53 17.36 -33.48
C GLU A 351 15.86 16.98 -32.80
N ALA A 352 16.88 16.62 -33.58
CA ALA A 352 18.23 16.39 -33.08
C ALA A 352 18.82 17.65 -32.44
N ALA A 353 18.67 18.82 -33.07
CA ALA A 353 19.15 20.10 -32.53
C ALA A 353 18.47 20.47 -31.20
N GLN A 354 17.15 20.29 -31.09
CA GLN A 354 16.41 20.52 -29.86
C GLN A 354 16.83 19.56 -28.74
N LYS A 355 17.13 18.30 -29.08
CA LYS A 355 17.63 17.29 -28.15
C LYS A 355 19.13 17.39 -27.89
N LYS A 356 19.84 18.32 -28.55
CA LYS A 356 21.31 18.44 -28.55
C LYS A 356 22.03 17.16 -29.00
N ASP A 357 21.40 16.39 -29.89
CA ASP A 357 21.97 15.19 -30.51
C ASP A 357 22.89 15.58 -31.67
N HIS A 358 24.12 15.96 -31.31
CA HIS A 358 25.12 16.42 -32.26
C HIS A 358 25.54 15.34 -33.28
N GLN A 359 25.36 14.05 -32.96
CA GLN A 359 25.70 12.95 -33.86
C GLN A 359 24.72 12.87 -35.02
N LEU A 360 23.42 12.85 -34.71
CA LEU A 360 22.39 12.82 -35.74
C LEU A 360 22.40 14.12 -36.56
N MET A 361 22.67 15.27 -35.91
CA MET A 361 22.86 16.55 -36.63
C MET A 361 24.01 16.47 -37.64
N LEU A 362 25.19 16.00 -37.26
CA LEU A 362 26.35 15.90 -38.15
C LEU A 362 26.13 14.92 -39.30
N LYS A 363 25.56 13.75 -38.99
CA LYS A 363 25.23 12.74 -39.99
C LYS A 363 24.28 13.30 -41.04
N LEU A 364 23.16 13.88 -40.60
CA LEU A 364 22.18 14.49 -41.50
C LEU A 364 22.80 15.65 -42.30
N TRP A 365 23.62 16.50 -41.67
CA TRP A 365 24.27 17.62 -42.36
C TRP A 365 25.34 17.21 -43.40
N GLN A 366 25.90 16.00 -43.28
CA GLN A 366 26.85 15.43 -44.23
C GLN A 366 26.16 14.66 -45.35
N GLU A 367 25.18 13.83 -45.00
CA GLU A 367 24.48 12.92 -45.90
C GLU A 367 23.33 13.59 -46.68
N ALA A 368 22.85 14.74 -46.21
CA ALA A 368 21.79 15.53 -46.83
C ALA A 368 22.29 16.95 -47.18
N PRO A 369 23.00 17.13 -48.31
CA PRO A 369 23.55 18.41 -48.75
C PRO A 369 22.49 19.52 -48.82
N GLU A 370 21.25 19.15 -49.14
CA GLU A 370 20.07 20.02 -49.18
C GLU A 370 19.83 20.86 -47.90
N LEU A 371 20.21 20.36 -46.72
CA LEU A 371 19.99 21.05 -45.44
C LEU A 371 20.82 22.34 -45.34
N ARG A 372 21.92 22.43 -46.11
CA ARG A 372 22.86 23.57 -46.08
C ARG A 372 22.33 24.79 -46.82
N ASP A 373 21.40 24.56 -47.75
CA ASP A 373 20.82 25.58 -48.61
C ASP A 373 19.48 26.12 -48.05
N LEU A 374 18.95 25.51 -46.98
CA LEU A 374 17.73 25.96 -46.31
C LEU A 374 17.96 27.24 -45.50
N THR A 375 17.21 28.29 -45.81
CA THR A 375 17.26 29.59 -45.12
C THR A 375 17.04 29.49 -43.61
N ASP A 376 16.14 28.61 -43.17
CA ASP A 376 15.79 28.43 -41.76
C ASP A 376 16.93 27.80 -40.92
N LEU A 377 17.90 27.13 -41.57
CA LEU A 377 19.05 26.51 -40.92
C LEU A 377 20.35 27.33 -41.02
N GLN A 378 20.31 28.52 -41.63
CA GLN A 378 21.49 29.40 -41.75
C GLN A 378 22.08 29.75 -40.38
N GLY A 379 21.24 29.90 -39.34
CA GLY A 379 21.69 30.13 -37.96
C GLY A 379 22.54 29.00 -37.38
N TYR A 380 22.38 27.76 -37.88
CA TYR A 380 23.14 26.59 -37.46
C TYR A 380 24.46 26.41 -38.22
N GLN A 381 24.73 27.14 -39.31
CA GLN A 381 25.95 26.97 -40.11
C GLN A 381 27.23 27.14 -39.28
N LYS A 382 27.31 28.16 -38.42
CA LYS A 382 28.48 28.37 -37.55
C LYS A 382 28.65 27.22 -36.55
N GLN A 383 27.55 26.73 -35.99
CA GLN A 383 27.56 25.59 -35.08
C GLN A 383 27.98 24.31 -35.80
N MET A 384 27.44 24.02 -36.99
CA MET A 384 27.78 22.83 -37.76
C MET A 384 29.22 22.86 -38.28
N THR A 385 29.74 24.00 -38.71
CA THR A 385 31.16 24.16 -39.07
C THR A 385 32.07 23.90 -37.87
N SER A 386 31.69 24.38 -36.68
CA SER A 386 32.40 24.06 -35.43
C SER A 386 32.33 22.56 -35.11
N LEU A 387 31.15 21.94 -35.27
CA LEU A 387 30.96 20.52 -34.99
C LEU A 387 31.74 19.62 -35.97
N MET A 388 31.76 19.98 -37.27
CA MET A 388 32.51 19.27 -38.30
C MET A 388 34.02 19.37 -38.08
N ARG A 389 34.52 20.55 -37.70
CA ARG A 389 35.92 20.74 -37.32
C ARG A 389 36.28 19.91 -36.08
N GLY A 390 35.38 19.85 -35.09
CA GLY A 390 35.52 18.96 -33.94
C GLY A 390 35.62 17.48 -34.32
N LEU A 391 34.85 17.04 -35.32
CA LEU A 391 34.88 15.66 -35.82
C LEU A 391 36.15 15.34 -36.64
N GLU A 392 36.73 16.30 -37.37
CA GLU A 392 38.05 16.12 -38.01
C GLU A 392 39.19 16.08 -36.98
N ASN A 393 39.09 16.92 -35.95
CA ASN A 393 40.03 16.92 -34.84
C ASN A 393 39.98 15.59 -34.07
N ILE A 394 38.78 15.04 -33.81
CA ILE A 394 38.66 13.75 -33.11
C ILE A 394 39.14 12.58 -33.98
N LYS A 395 38.93 12.61 -35.30
CA LYS A 395 39.51 11.61 -36.23
C LYS A 395 41.04 11.63 -36.19
N SER A 396 41.63 12.83 -36.14
CA SER A 396 43.08 13.01 -36.01
C SER A 396 43.58 12.54 -34.65
N PHE A 397 42.81 12.80 -33.59
CA PHE A 397 43.08 12.31 -32.24
C PHE A 397 43.01 10.79 -32.13
N VAL A 398 42.03 10.13 -32.77
CA VAL A 398 41.93 8.65 -32.83
C VAL A 398 43.17 8.04 -33.50
N LYS A 399 43.67 8.64 -34.58
CA LYS A 399 44.94 8.22 -35.21
C LYS A 399 46.14 8.41 -34.27
N LEU A 400 46.14 9.49 -33.50
CA LEU A 400 47.16 9.76 -32.49
C LEU A 400 47.10 8.75 -31.34
N CYS A 401 45.90 8.30 -30.94
CA CYS A 401 45.69 7.25 -29.95
C CYS A 401 46.20 5.87 -30.40
N GLN A 402 46.19 5.61 -31.70
CA GLN A 402 46.72 4.38 -32.30
C GLN A 402 48.25 4.40 -32.47
N SER A 403 48.90 5.52 -32.20
CA SER A 403 50.35 5.65 -32.33
C SER A 403 51.05 5.06 -31.09
N PRO A 404 51.99 4.12 -31.25
CA PRO A 404 52.70 3.50 -30.12
C PRO A 404 53.64 4.47 -29.37
N ASP A 405 53.99 5.60 -30.00
CA ASP A 405 54.95 6.60 -29.51
C ASP A 405 54.32 7.66 -28.58
N VAL A 406 53.00 7.63 -28.38
CA VAL A 406 52.30 8.60 -27.53
C VAL A 406 51.92 7.96 -26.21
N SER A 407 52.30 8.60 -25.10
CA SER A 407 51.97 8.10 -23.76
C SER A 407 50.47 8.25 -23.44
N PRO A 408 49.87 7.31 -22.69
CA PRO A 408 48.48 7.41 -22.22
C PRO A 408 48.13 8.74 -21.54
N SER A 409 49.02 9.26 -20.69
CA SER A 409 48.84 10.55 -20.04
C SER A 409 48.75 11.72 -21.03
N LYS A 410 49.53 11.68 -22.13
CA LYS A 410 49.47 12.73 -23.15
C LYS A 410 48.17 12.66 -23.95
N ILE A 411 47.67 11.46 -24.22
CA ILE A 411 46.35 11.23 -24.84
C ILE A 411 45.23 11.79 -23.95
N LEU A 412 45.26 11.48 -22.65
CA LEU A 412 44.25 11.94 -21.69
C LEU A 412 44.32 13.44 -21.40
N THR A 413 45.50 14.04 -21.38
CA THR A 413 45.65 15.50 -21.26
C THR A 413 45.05 16.20 -22.48
N LEU A 414 45.39 15.76 -23.69
CA LEU A 414 44.80 16.29 -24.91
C LEU A 414 43.28 16.13 -24.93
N TRP A 415 42.76 14.99 -24.45
CA TRP A 415 41.32 14.77 -24.31
C TRP A 415 40.66 15.79 -23.35
N ARG A 416 41.25 16.01 -22.17
CA ARG A 416 40.73 16.95 -21.16
C ARG A 416 40.79 18.41 -21.60
N GLU A 417 41.85 18.79 -22.31
CA GLU A 417 42.07 20.16 -22.81
C GLU A 417 41.11 20.55 -23.94
N ASN A 418 40.45 19.57 -24.55
CA ASN A 418 39.50 19.77 -25.65
C ASN A 418 38.13 19.19 -25.27
N PRO A 419 37.43 19.78 -24.28
CA PRO A 419 36.16 19.27 -23.75
C PRO A 419 35.04 19.22 -24.80
N GLU A 420 35.17 19.98 -25.88
CA GLU A 420 34.28 19.91 -27.03
C GLU A 420 34.33 18.56 -27.76
N TRP A 421 35.40 17.76 -27.58
CA TRP A 421 35.50 16.42 -28.15
C TRP A 421 34.62 15.39 -27.42
N HIS A 422 34.27 15.64 -26.16
CA HIS A 422 33.45 14.75 -25.35
C HIS A 422 32.09 14.45 -25.98
N ALA A 423 31.52 15.40 -26.72
CA ALA A 423 30.25 15.21 -27.42
C ALA A 423 30.30 14.14 -28.54
N TYR A 424 31.48 13.81 -29.06
CA TYR A 424 31.66 12.82 -30.14
C TYR A 424 32.18 11.47 -29.64
N ALA A 425 32.58 11.36 -28.38
CA ALA A 425 33.18 10.17 -27.80
C ALA A 425 32.26 8.93 -27.81
N ASN A 426 30.96 9.18 -27.61
CA ASN A 426 29.92 8.14 -27.56
C ASN A 426 29.47 7.63 -28.93
N GLN A 427 30.07 8.12 -30.02
CA GLN A 427 29.74 7.70 -31.37
C GLN A 427 30.46 6.36 -31.68
N ASN A 428 29.69 5.32 -32.02
CA ASN A 428 30.17 3.94 -32.22
C ASN A 428 31.17 3.74 -33.40
N ASP A 429 31.47 4.79 -34.16
CA ASP A 429 32.28 4.73 -35.37
C ASP A 429 33.78 4.94 -35.11
N PHE A 430 34.17 5.51 -33.97
CA PHE A 430 35.57 5.70 -33.62
C PHE A 430 36.05 4.54 -32.77
N LYS A 431 36.99 3.76 -33.31
CA LYS A 431 37.58 2.61 -32.62
C LYS A 431 39.10 2.71 -32.54
N VAL A 432 39.63 2.30 -31.40
CA VAL A 432 41.07 2.13 -31.16
C VAL A 432 41.24 0.70 -30.66
N ASP A 433 42.06 -0.10 -31.34
CA ASP A 433 42.31 -1.51 -31.04
C ASP A 433 41.03 -2.36 -30.85
N GLY A 434 40.02 -2.10 -31.69
CA GLY A 434 38.75 -2.85 -31.70
C GLY A 434 37.74 -2.41 -30.63
N LYS A 435 38.10 -1.54 -29.68
CA LYS A 435 37.21 -0.94 -28.67
C LYS A 435 36.64 0.39 -29.16
N SER A 436 35.45 0.80 -28.71
CA SER A 436 34.96 2.16 -29.00
C SER A 436 35.89 3.21 -28.37
N LEU A 437 35.95 4.43 -28.93
CA LEU A 437 36.82 5.49 -28.41
C LEU A 437 36.51 5.80 -26.94
N GLN A 438 35.24 5.84 -26.54
CA GLN A 438 34.86 5.97 -25.13
C GLN A 438 35.34 4.78 -24.30
N GLN A 439 35.22 3.53 -24.79
CA GLN A 439 35.73 2.35 -24.07
C GLN A 439 37.25 2.33 -23.99
N PHE A 440 37.94 2.81 -25.02
CA PHE A 440 39.39 2.94 -25.05
C PHE A 440 39.86 4.04 -24.10
N LEU A 441 39.26 5.22 -24.16
CA LEU A 441 39.56 6.33 -23.26
C LEU A 441 39.18 5.98 -21.83
N ASN A 442 38.05 5.31 -21.60
CA ASN A 442 37.71 4.76 -20.29
C ASN A 442 38.75 3.72 -19.89
N SER A 443 39.21 2.84 -20.77
CA SER A 443 40.29 1.90 -20.41
C SER A 443 41.63 2.58 -20.18
N LEU A 444 41.89 3.73 -20.80
CA LEU A 444 43.07 4.55 -20.54
C LEU A 444 42.91 5.34 -19.25
N VAL A 445 41.73 5.85 -18.94
CA VAL A 445 41.39 6.50 -17.67
C VAL A 445 41.41 5.46 -16.56
N ASP A 446 40.88 4.26 -16.79
CA ASP A 446 40.97 3.12 -15.89
C ASP A 446 42.41 2.66 -15.78
N GLU A 447 43.23 2.68 -16.83
CA GLU A 447 44.67 2.43 -16.75
C GLU A 447 45.41 3.55 -16.03
N GLU A 448 45.07 4.83 -16.23
CA GLU A 448 45.70 5.98 -15.57
C GLU A 448 45.24 6.10 -14.13
N GLU A 449 43.99 5.78 -13.83
CA GLU A 449 43.40 5.68 -12.51
C GLU A 449 43.87 4.40 -11.84
N GLU A 450 44.05 3.26 -12.53
CA GLU A 450 44.68 2.06 -11.98
C GLU A 450 46.18 2.27 -11.81
N LEU A 451 46.88 3.03 -12.66
CA LEU A 451 48.30 3.39 -12.54
C LEU A 451 48.52 4.51 -11.54
N ALA A 452 47.62 5.48 -11.42
CA ALA A 452 47.63 6.51 -10.40
C ALA A 452 47.12 5.97 -9.08
N THR A 453 46.20 5.00 -9.08
CA THR A 453 45.81 4.23 -7.89
C THR A 453 46.91 3.24 -7.54
N LEU A 454 47.59 2.59 -8.48
CA LEU A 454 48.79 1.80 -8.21
C LEU A 454 49.87 2.73 -7.65
N SER A 455 50.16 3.85 -8.31
CA SER A 455 51.20 4.79 -7.88
C SER A 455 50.85 5.50 -6.58
N ARG A 456 49.57 5.81 -6.31
CA ARG A 456 49.09 6.44 -5.07
C ARG A 456 48.84 5.42 -3.98
N LEU A 457 48.52 4.17 -4.31
CA LEU A 457 48.65 3.03 -3.41
C LEU A 457 50.13 2.93 -3.12
N LEU A 458 51.02 2.49 -4.01
CA LEU A 458 52.48 2.42 -3.86
C LEU A 458 53.12 3.60 -3.09
N LYS A 459 52.67 4.85 -3.32
CA LYS A 459 53.15 6.07 -2.63
C LYS A 459 52.47 6.39 -1.28
N ARG A 460 51.20 6.00 -1.05
CA ARG A 460 50.59 5.87 0.30
C ARG A 460 50.99 4.56 0.98
N CYS A 461 51.69 3.69 0.26
CA CYS A 461 51.95 2.32 0.64
C CYS A 461 53.30 2.14 1.30
N ASP A 462 54.01 3.21 1.66
CA ASP A 462 54.87 3.12 2.85
C ASP A 462 54.06 2.71 4.10
N GLU A 463 52.74 2.96 4.15
CA GLU A 463 51.87 2.51 5.26
C GLU A 463 50.95 1.32 4.90
N ARG A 464 50.35 1.28 3.69
CA ARG A 464 49.46 0.18 3.23
C ARG A 464 50.17 -1.02 2.55
N PHE A 465 51.35 -0.87 1.93
CA PHE A 465 52.15 -2.05 1.54
C PHE A 465 52.88 -2.63 2.74
N ALA A 466 53.11 -1.90 3.83
CA ALA A 466 53.47 -2.52 5.11
C ALA A 466 52.34 -3.46 5.57
N LEU A 467 51.06 -3.09 5.40
CA LEU A 467 49.91 -3.98 5.59
C LEU A 467 49.87 -5.16 4.61
N ARG A 468 50.09 -4.97 3.30
CA ARG A 468 50.15 -6.10 2.34
C ARG A 468 51.38 -6.99 2.50
N LYS A 469 52.51 -6.43 2.93
CA LYS A 469 53.70 -7.17 3.35
C LYS A 469 53.40 -7.95 4.62
N ALA A 470 52.71 -7.35 5.60
CA ALA A 470 52.19 -8.06 6.77
C ALA A 470 51.19 -9.15 6.40
N TYR A 471 50.30 -8.95 5.42
CA TYR A 471 49.40 -10.01 4.93
C TYR A 471 50.13 -11.12 4.17
N VAL A 472 51.22 -10.80 3.46
CA VAL A 472 52.09 -11.79 2.82
C VAL A 472 52.89 -12.55 3.88
N GLU A 473 53.33 -11.88 4.94
CA GLU A 473 53.93 -12.49 6.13
C GLU A 473 52.91 -13.34 6.91
N GLU A 474 51.65 -12.94 7.00
CA GLU A 474 50.54 -13.69 7.62
C GLU A 474 50.11 -14.89 6.77
N GLU A 475 50.07 -14.78 5.44
CA GLU A 475 49.84 -15.91 4.52
C GLU A 475 51.04 -16.88 4.56
N ASP A 476 52.28 -16.40 4.69
CA ASP A 476 53.45 -17.24 4.93
C ASP A 476 53.40 -17.88 6.33
N GLN A 477 53.02 -17.15 7.38
CA GLN A 477 52.78 -17.70 8.72
C GLN A 477 51.66 -18.74 8.71
N LEU A 478 50.55 -18.50 7.99
CA LEU A 478 49.47 -19.46 7.80
C LEU A 478 49.99 -20.71 7.10
N TYR A 479 50.75 -20.55 6.01
CA TYR A 479 51.43 -21.66 5.33
C TYR A 479 52.34 -22.45 6.29
N GLN A 480 53.18 -21.78 7.09
CA GLN A 480 54.03 -22.46 8.08
C GLN A 480 53.23 -23.12 9.21
N ARG A 481 52.14 -22.51 9.69
CA ARG A 481 51.25 -23.07 10.73
C ARG A 481 50.50 -24.29 10.23
N ILE A 482 49.91 -24.24 9.03
CA ILE A 482 49.24 -25.37 8.38
C ILE A 482 50.24 -26.51 8.16
N LYS A 483 51.44 -26.20 7.66
CA LYS A 483 52.53 -27.18 7.48
C LYS A 483 52.97 -27.81 8.80
N THR A 484 53.03 -27.04 9.89
CA THR A 484 53.37 -27.53 11.23
C THR A 484 52.24 -28.37 11.84
N PHE A 485 50.98 -27.93 11.68
CA PHE A 485 49.78 -28.66 12.10
C PHE A 485 49.68 -30.01 11.39
N ALA A 486 49.92 -30.05 10.07
CA ALA A 486 49.99 -31.27 9.25
C ALA A 486 51.12 -32.22 9.64
N LYS A 487 52.20 -31.68 10.20
CA LYS A 487 53.32 -32.49 10.71
C LYS A 487 53.02 -33.07 12.09
N LYS A 488 52.28 -32.33 12.94
CA LYS A 488 51.93 -32.74 14.30
C LYS A 488 50.76 -33.74 14.34
N TYR A 489 49.80 -33.58 13.44
CA TYR A 489 48.63 -34.42 13.32
C TYR A 489 48.64 -34.99 11.90
N GLN A 490 48.80 -36.32 11.77
CA GLN A 490 48.97 -37.04 10.50
C GLN A 490 48.01 -36.55 9.39
N SER A 491 48.49 -36.58 8.14
CA SER A 491 47.83 -35.97 6.97
C SER A 491 46.38 -36.38 6.74
N GLU A 492 45.94 -37.54 7.24
CA GLU A 492 44.56 -38.04 7.14
C GLU A 492 43.55 -37.21 7.93
N LYS A 493 44.00 -36.33 8.85
CA LYS A 493 43.14 -35.45 9.65
C LYS A 493 42.98 -34.04 9.06
N ILE A 494 43.51 -33.78 7.86
CA ILE A 494 43.45 -32.48 7.18
C ILE A 494 42.63 -32.63 5.91
N ASP A 495 41.55 -31.86 5.80
CA ASP A 495 40.65 -31.92 4.65
C ASP A 495 41.32 -31.38 3.36
N GLU A 496 40.93 -31.94 2.21
CA GLU A 496 41.40 -31.54 0.86
C GLU A 496 41.34 -30.02 0.57
N PRO A 497 40.29 -29.27 0.99
CA PRO A 497 40.23 -27.82 0.81
C PRO A 497 41.38 -27.06 1.50
N PHE A 498 41.91 -27.60 2.59
CA PHE A 498 43.02 -27.03 3.34
C PHE A 498 44.34 -27.16 2.57
N LEU A 499 44.53 -28.29 1.89
CA LEU A 499 45.67 -28.52 1.01
C LEU A 499 45.63 -27.61 -0.23
N LEU A 500 44.45 -27.44 -0.82
CA LEU A 500 44.23 -26.53 -1.94
C LEU A 500 44.56 -25.08 -1.55
N ARG A 501 44.17 -24.68 -0.34
CA ARG A 501 44.46 -23.35 0.18
C ARG A 501 45.94 -23.13 0.49
N MET A 502 46.62 -24.14 1.03
CA MET A 502 48.06 -24.12 1.24
C MET A 502 48.82 -23.85 -0.07
N ASN A 503 48.39 -24.47 -1.18
CA ASN A 503 48.96 -24.22 -2.50
C ASN A 503 48.64 -22.81 -3.02
N LEU A 504 47.43 -22.31 -2.78
CA LEU A 504 47.04 -20.95 -3.16
C LEU A 504 47.86 -19.88 -2.43
N ALA A 505 48.08 -20.02 -1.12
CA ALA A 505 48.91 -19.12 -0.33
C ALA A 505 50.35 -19.04 -0.89
N LYS A 506 50.93 -20.19 -1.24
CA LYS A 506 52.25 -20.29 -1.87
C LYS A 506 52.35 -19.53 -3.19
N GLU A 507 51.36 -19.66 -4.07
CA GLU A 507 51.35 -18.97 -5.37
C GLU A 507 51.13 -17.45 -5.23
N ARG A 508 50.38 -17.02 -4.22
CA ARG A 508 50.20 -15.59 -3.87
C ARG A 508 51.51 -14.93 -3.43
N VAL A 509 52.28 -15.60 -2.57
CA VAL A 509 53.60 -15.12 -2.11
C VAL A 509 54.55 -14.95 -3.31
N LYS A 510 54.57 -15.91 -4.24
CA LYS A 510 55.38 -15.80 -5.47
C LYS A 510 54.95 -14.66 -6.39
N ALA A 511 53.64 -14.48 -6.59
CA ALA A 511 53.10 -13.39 -7.40
C ALA A 511 53.50 -12.02 -6.83
N TRP A 512 53.48 -11.88 -5.50
CA TRP A 512 53.92 -10.68 -4.80
C TRP A 512 55.42 -10.38 -4.99
N GLN A 513 56.28 -11.39 -4.86
CA GLN A 513 57.72 -11.23 -5.06
C GLN A 513 58.06 -10.72 -6.47
N LYS A 514 57.35 -11.19 -7.50
CA LYS A 514 57.53 -10.74 -8.89
C LYS A 514 57.09 -9.29 -9.10
N LEU A 515 55.95 -8.90 -8.53
CA LEU A 515 55.44 -7.52 -8.60
C LEU A 515 56.34 -6.52 -7.85
N SER A 516 56.85 -6.90 -6.69
CA SER A 516 57.76 -6.05 -5.91
C SER A 516 59.10 -5.82 -6.62
N ALA A 517 59.59 -6.81 -7.38
CA ALA A 517 60.80 -6.67 -8.20
C ALA A 517 60.56 -5.74 -9.42
N ALA A 518 59.43 -5.91 -10.11
CA ALA A 518 59.04 -5.12 -11.28
C ALA A 518 58.79 -3.63 -10.96
N LEU A 519 58.58 -3.29 -9.70
CA LEU A 519 58.39 -1.93 -9.23
C LEU A 519 59.56 -0.98 -9.52
N LYS A 520 60.76 -1.56 -9.72
CA LYS A 520 62.00 -0.83 -10.00
C LYS A 520 62.25 -0.65 -11.50
N GLU A 521 61.35 -1.12 -12.36
CA GLU A 521 61.46 -1.09 -13.83
C GLU A 521 60.40 -0.17 -14.49
N ASP A 522 60.26 -0.24 -15.82
CA ASP A 522 59.31 0.50 -16.65
C ASP A 522 57.83 0.25 -16.23
N GLY A 523 57.02 1.31 -16.19
CA GLY A 523 55.60 1.26 -15.80
C GLY A 523 54.73 0.34 -16.68
N ARG A 524 55.08 0.12 -17.96
CA ARG A 524 54.39 -0.84 -18.83
C ARG A 524 54.69 -2.29 -18.43
N VAL A 525 55.92 -2.58 -17.98
CA VAL A 525 56.32 -3.93 -17.49
C VAL A 525 55.63 -4.23 -16.17
N LEU A 526 55.57 -3.23 -15.28
CA LEU A 526 54.84 -3.33 -14.02
C LEU A 526 53.34 -3.62 -14.24
N TYR A 527 52.71 -2.93 -15.20
CA TYR A 527 51.29 -3.15 -15.54
C TYR A 527 51.04 -4.55 -16.14
N ALA A 528 51.92 -5.03 -17.03
CA ALA A 528 51.80 -6.37 -17.60
C ALA A 528 51.96 -7.49 -16.56
N ILE A 529 52.89 -7.33 -15.61
CA ILE A 529 53.10 -8.26 -14.50
C ILE A 529 51.95 -8.18 -13.50
N TRP A 530 51.38 -6.99 -13.29
CA TRP A 530 50.15 -6.78 -12.52
C TRP A 530 48.98 -7.55 -13.12
N LEU A 531 48.68 -7.40 -14.42
CA LEU A 531 47.57 -8.12 -15.08
C LEU A 531 47.66 -9.65 -14.94
N LYS A 532 48.86 -10.22 -15.08
CA LYS A 532 49.08 -11.67 -14.90
C LYS A 532 48.96 -12.13 -13.45
N SER A 533 49.24 -11.23 -12.51
CA SER A 533 49.24 -11.51 -11.07
C SER A 533 47.93 -11.09 -10.38
N LYS A 534 47.08 -10.31 -11.08
CA LYS A 534 45.80 -9.75 -10.65
C LYS A 534 44.87 -10.80 -10.02
N PRO A 535 44.67 -12.00 -10.60
CA PRO A 535 43.79 -13.03 -10.01
C PRO A 535 44.27 -13.54 -8.64
N TYR A 536 45.59 -13.55 -8.42
CA TYR A 536 46.18 -14.02 -7.17
C TYR A 536 46.19 -12.91 -6.10
N ILE A 537 46.21 -11.64 -6.51
CA ILE A 537 46.42 -10.49 -5.62
C ILE A 537 45.12 -9.77 -5.27
N GLU A 538 44.12 -9.77 -6.14
CA GLU A 538 42.79 -9.22 -5.85
C GLU A 538 41.99 -10.07 -4.85
N GLY A 539 42.40 -11.33 -4.65
CA GLY A 539 41.83 -12.24 -3.66
C GLY A 539 42.47 -12.18 -2.27
N PHE A 540 43.27 -11.14 -1.96
CA PHE A 540 43.84 -10.92 -0.62
C PHE A 540 42.75 -10.46 0.37
N VAL A 541 41.79 -11.33 0.65
CA VAL A 541 40.81 -11.12 1.70
C VAL A 541 40.57 -12.46 2.39
N GLN A 542 40.63 -12.39 3.72
CA GLN A 542 40.33 -13.41 4.73
C GLN A 542 41.35 -14.53 4.95
N VAL A 543 42.58 -14.13 5.27
CA VAL A 543 43.47 -14.93 6.15
C VAL A 543 42.82 -15.14 7.52
N GLN A 544 42.03 -14.15 7.98
CA GLN A 544 41.42 -14.15 9.31
C GLN A 544 40.32 -15.21 9.47
N GLU A 545 39.44 -15.43 8.49
CA GLU A 545 38.44 -16.53 8.58
C GLU A 545 39.12 -17.91 8.55
N GLN A 546 40.25 -18.04 7.88
CA GLN A 546 41.00 -19.31 7.81
C GLN A 546 41.87 -19.54 9.04
N LEU A 547 42.44 -18.48 9.60
CA LEU A 547 43.06 -18.50 10.93
C LEU A 547 42.00 -18.76 11.99
N GLU A 548 40.81 -18.18 11.88
CA GLU A 548 39.66 -18.48 12.73
C GLU A 548 39.20 -19.91 12.54
N HIS A 549 39.17 -20.44 11.32
CA HIS A 549 38.86 -21.85 11.06
C HIS A 549 39.93 -22.78 11.64
N LEU A 550 41.22 -22.47 11.48
CA LEU A 550 42.33 -23.21 12.09
C LEU A 550 42.29 -23.10 13.62
N ASN A 551 42.05 -21.91 14.16
CA ASN A 551 41.90 -21.67 15.59
C ASN A 551 40.65 -22.40 16.12
N ASN A 552 39.56 -22.44 15.36
CA ASN A 552 38.36 -23.19 15.68
C ASN A 552 38.64 -24.69 15.66
N LEU A 553 39.39 -25.22 14.68
CA LEU A 553 39.84 -26.61 14.66
C LEU A 553 40.74 -26.93 15.87
N GLU A 554 41.70 -26.05 16.20
CA GLU A 554 42.56 -26.21 17.39
C GLU A 554 41.75 -26.16 18.70
N ILE A 555 40.77 -25.26 18.80
CA ILE A 555 39.84 -25.16 19.94
C ILE A 555 38.96 -26.40 20.00
N GLN A 556 38.40 -26.85 18.88
CA GLN A 556 37.57 -28.04 18.78
C GLN A 556 38.34 -29.27 19.26
N ILE A 557 39.59 -29.46 18.84
CA ILE A 557 40.46 -30.55 19.32
C ILE A 557 40.68 -30.44 20.84
N LYS A 558 41.00 -29.25 21.36
CA LYS A 558 41.15 -29.05 22.82
C LYS A 558 39.85 -29.30 23.60
N VAL A 559 38.70 -28.94 23.03
CA VAL A 559 37.38 -29.17 23.63
C VAL A 559 37.04 -30.65 23.59
N LEU A 560 37.34 -31.36 22.50
CA LEU A 560 37.19 -32.82 22.39
C LEU A 560 38.05 -33.53 23.45
N GLU A 561 39.30 -33.12 23.65
CA GLU A 561 40.17 -33.64 24.71
C GLU A 561 39.62 -33.33 26.11
N LYS A 562 39.07 -32.13 26.34
CA LYS A 562 38.42 -31.79 27.61
C LYS A 562 37.14 -32.59 27.85
N LEU A 563 36.30 -32.77 26.82
CA LEU A 563 35.09 -33.60 26.90
C LEU A 563 35.46 -35.04 27.21
N HIS A 564 36.46 -35.59 26.53
CA HIS A 564 37.05 -36.90 26.82
C HIS A 564 37.44 -37.02 28.30
N GLN A 565 38.19 -36.04 28.83
CA GLN A 565 38.58 -36.02 30.25
C GLN A 565 37.39 -35.89 31.22
N LYS A 566 36.38 -35.06 30.90
CA LYS A 566 35.20 -34.87 31.75
C LYS A 566 34.34 -36.12 31.83
N ILE A 567 34.20 -36.83 30.71
CA ILE A 567 33.49 -38.11 30.63
C ILE A 567 34.25 -39.17 31.44
N GLN A 568 35.57 -39.30 31.24
CA GLN A 568 36.40 -40.21 32.04
C GLN A 568 36.33 -39.93 33.55
N LYS A 569 36.25 -38.64 33.94
CA LYS A 569 36.12 -38.21 35.34
C LYS A 569 34.69 -38.28 35.89
N LYS A 570 33.73 -38.82 35.12
CA LYS A 570 32.31 -38.97 35.50
C LYS A 570 31.66 -37.68 36.02
N GLN A 571 31.93 -36.56 35.36
CA GLN A 571 31.26 -35.28 35.68
C GLN A 571 29.77 -35.30 35.30
N SER A 572 28.99 -34.36 35.83
CA SER A 572 27.53 -34.36 35.64
C SER A 572 27.15 -34.19 34.17
N HIS A 573 26.00 -34.76 33.78
CA HIS A 573 25.51 -34.65 32.39
C HIS A 573 25.31 -33.19 31.97
N GLU A 574 24.92 -32.31 32.90
CA GLU A 574 24.78 -30.87 32.63
C GLU A 574 26.12 -30.20 32.37
N GLU A 575 27.20 -30.54 33.11
CA GLU A 575 28.53 -29.97 32.84
C GLU A 575 29.10 -30.42 31.49
N ILE A 576 28.86 -31.69 31.12
CA ILE A 576 29.27 -32.25 29.83
C ILE A 576 28.46 -31.59 28.70
N LEU A 577 27.12 -31.50 28.84
CA LEU A 577 26.27 -30.85 27.85
C LEU A 577 26.53 -29.35 27.77
N THR A 578 26.83 -28.67 28.87
CA THR A 578 27.19 -27.24 28.85
C THR A 578 28.43 -27.02 28.00
N LEU A 579 29.49 -27.81 28.21
CA LEU A 579 30.69 -27.71 27.38
C LEU A 579 30.41 -28.10 25.92
N TRP A 580 29.60 -29.13 25.68
CA TRP A 580 29.22 -29.55 24.33
C TRP A 580 28.37 -28.51 23.58
N GLU A 581 27.44 -27.85 24.26
CA GLU A 581 26.50 -26.87 23.71
C GLU A 581 27.14 -25.49 23.53
N LEU A 582 28.18 -25.17 24.31
CA LEU A 582 29.02 -23.98 24.12
C LEU A 582 29.80 -24.00 22.79
N TYR A 583 30.01 -25.18 22.20
CA TYR A 583 30.76 -25.36 20.96
C TYR A 583 29.94 -26.15 19.92
N PRO A 584 28.82 -25.58 19.42
CA PRO A 584 27.88 -26.27 18.54
C PRO A 584 28.51 -26.71 17.20
N THR A 585 29.56 -26.03 16.75
CA THR A 585 30.31 -26.38 15.54
C THR A 585 30.92 -27.78 15.59
N LEU A 586 31.14 -28.35 16.78
CA LEU A 586 31.60 -29.73 16.93
C LEU A 586 30.62 -30.74 16.29
N LYS A 587 29.30 -30.47 16.38
CA LYS A 587 28.22 -31.35 15.90
C LYS A 587 28.27 -31.63 14.40
N GLU A 588 28.86 -30.73 13.64
CA GLU A 588 28.94 -30.76 12.18
C GLU A 588 30.23 -31.43 11.68
N THR A 589 31.14 -31.80 12.58
CA THR A 589 32.45 -32.34 12.21
C THR A 589 32.50 -33.87 12.27
N ASN A 590 33.22 -34.48 11.33
CA ASN A 590 33.48 -35.92 11.33
C ASN A 590 34.43 -36.38 12.47
N PHE A 591 35.04 -35.44 13.20
CA PHE A 591 35.99 -35.74 14.30
C PHE A 591 35.39 -36.53 15.46
N ILE A 592 34.08 -36.40 15.70
CA ILE A 592 33.37 -37.05 16.81
C ILE A 592 33.44 -38.58 16.70
N LYS A 593 33.30 -39.12 15.47
CA LYS A 593 33.31 -40.56 15.22
C LYS A 593 34.66 -41.21 15.45
N ASN A 594 35.73 -40.42 15.43
CA ASN A 594 37.11 -40.89 15.56
C ASN A 594 37.67 -40.74 16.99
N HIS A 595 36.88 -40.23 17.95
CA HIS A 595 37.29 -40.11 19.35
C HIS A 595 36.54 -41.12 20.21
N ILE A 596 37.26 -42.14 20.67
CA ILE A 596 36.74 -43.23 21.51
C ILE A 596 37.03 -42.92 22.99
N VAL A 597 36.02 -43.06 23.84
CA VAL A 597 36.08 -42.97 25.31
C VAL A 597 35.40 -44.22 25.87
N ASP A 598 36.08 -44.99 26.72
CA ASP A 598 35.53 -46.20 27.33
C ASP A 598 34.86 -47.15 26.30
N ASP A 599 35.58 -47.46 25.22
CA ASP A 599 35.16 -48.34 24.11
C ASP A 599 33.98 -47.85 23.24
N PHE A 600 33.43 -46.67 23.51
CA PHE A 600 32.39 -46.05 22.69
C PHE A 600 32.85 -44.72 22.10
N ASP A 601 32.33 -44.36 20.92
CA ASP A 601 32.60 -43.04 20.38
C ASP A 601 31.99 -41.92 21.27
N LEU A 602 32.53 -40.72 21.14
CA LEU A 602 32.08 -39.57 21.91
C LEU A 602 30.59 -39.25 21.70
N SER A 603 30.03 -39.56 20.51
CA SER A 603 28.62 -39.30 20.19
C SER A 603 27.67 -40.14 21.05
N TYR A 604 28.07 -41.38 21.38
CA TYR A 604 27.32 -42.25 22.27
C TYR A 604 27.18 -41.66 23.68
N HIS A 605 28.27 -41.14 24.25
CA HIS A 605 28.26 -40.54 25.59
C HIS A 605 27.42 -39.26 25.64
N ILE A 606 27.54 -38.40 24.63
CA ILE A 606 26.71 -37.19 24.50
C ILE A 606 25.22 -37.55 24.37
N LYS A 607 24.89 -38.59 23.61
CA LYS A 607 23.51 -39.08 23.48
C LYS A 607 22.95 -39.51 24.83
N LYS A 608 23.73 -40.22 25.66
CA LYS A 608 23.34 -40.57 27.02
C LYS A 608 23.10 -39.33 27.89
N CYS A 609 23.95 -38.32 27.82
CA CYS A 609 23.74 -37.08 28.58
C CYS A 609 22.43 -36.37 28.19
N TYR A 610 22.09 -36.32 26.89
CA TYR A 610 20.80 -35.78 26.44
C TYR A 610 19.60 -36.60 26.95
N GLN A 611 19.72 -37.93 26.98
CA GLN A 611 18.69 -38.81 27.57
C GLN A 611 18.49 -38.51 29.07
N LYS A 612 19.58 -38.33 29.83
CA LYS A 612 19.51 -37.94 31.25
C LYS A 612 18.83 -36.58 31.44
N ARG A 613 19.18 -35.57 30.62
CA ARG A 613 18.54 -34.23 30.67
C ARG A 613 17.04 -34.28 30.36
N ALA A 614 16.66 -35.05 29.34
CA ALA A 614 15.26 -35.24 28.96
C ALA A 614 14.47 -35.96 30.07
N LEU A 615 15.04 -37.03 30.63
CA LEU A 615 14.45 -37.76 31.74
C LEU A 615 14.29 -36.89 32.98
N LEU A 616 15.30 -36.09 33.35
CA LEU A 616 15.22 -35.14 34.46
C LEU A 616 14.09 -34.12 34.27
N LYS A 617 13.87 -33.65 33.04
CA LYS A 617 12.75 -32.76 32.70
C LYS A 617 11.40 -33.45 32.85
N GLN A 618 11.27 -34.69 32.40
CA GLN A 618 10.04 -35.48 32.55
C GLN A 618 9.72 -35.76 34.02
N LEU A 619 10.72 -36.16 34.82
CA LEU A 619 10.58 -36.35 36.26
C LEU A 619 10.20 -35.05 36.98
N ARG A 620 10.80 -33.91 36.61
CA ARG A 620 10.38 -32.59 37.14
C ARG A 620 8.92 -32.28 36.84
N LYS A 621 8.48 -32.54 35.61
CA LYS A 621 7.10 -32.29 35.18
C LYS A 621 6.10 -33.20 35.91
N ALA A 622 6.39 -34.49 36.02
CA ALA A 622 5.53 -35.43 36.75
C ALA A 622 5.47 -35.08 38.26
N LYS A 623 6.59 -34.64 38.86
CA LYS A 623 6.63 -34.13 40.24
C LYS A 623 5.81 -32.85 40.42
N GLN A 624 5.92 -31.89 39.51
CA GLN A 624 5.13 -30.65 39.53
C GLN A 624 3.63 -30.92 39.34
N ALA A 625 3.28 -31.91 38.52
CA ALA A 625 1.90 -32.33 38.28
C ALA A 625 1.32 -33.23 39.39
N GLY A 626 2.10 -33.57 40.43
CA GLY A 626 1.69 -34.47 41.50
C GLY A 626 1.43 -35.92 41.03
N GLN A 627 1.91 -36.30 39.85
CA GLN A 627 1.65 -37.60 39.23
C GLN A 627 2.66 -38.64 39.71
N VAL A 628 2.45 -39.15 40.93
CA VAL A 628 3.36 -40.08 41.62
C VAL A 628 3.57 -41.39 40.86
N GLU A 629 2.52 -41.93 40.24
CA GLU A 629 2.64 -43.20 39.50
C GLU A 629 3.41 -43.04 38.19
N GLU A 630 3.27 -41.88 37.54
CA GLU A 630 4.06 -41.56 36.35
C GLU A 630 5.54 -41.32 36.71
N LEU A 631 5.82 -40.68 37.86
CA LEU A 631 7.18 -40.61 38.40
C LEU A 631 7.80 -42.00 38.60
N ARG A 632 7.01 -42.95 39.11
CA ARG A 632 7.46 -44.32 39.37
C ARG A 632 7.73 -45.07 38.06
N ARG A 633 6.88 -44.88 37.04
CA ARG A 633 7.06 -45.47 35.70
C ARG A 633 8.28 -44.93 34.96
N LEU A 634 8.56 -43.64 35.09
CA LEU A 634 9.68 -42.97 34.40
C LEU A 634 11.05 -43.30 35.01
N TRP A 635 11.10 -43.83 36.24
CA TRP A 635 12.37 -44.04 36.96
C TRP A 635 13.24 -45.14 36.31
N GLN A 636 14.42 -44.75 35.79
CA GLN A 636 15.38 -45.66 35.13
C GLN A 636 16.73 -45.62 35.87
N PRO A 637 17.07 -46.66 36.66
CA PRO A 637 18.27 -46.66 37.51
C PRO A 637 19.58 -46.38 36.77
N GLU A 638 19.71 -46.86 35.53
CA GLU A 638 20.92 -46.71 34.70
C GLU A 638 21.16 -45.28 34.21
N LEU A 639 20.13 -44.43 34.20
CA LEU A 639 20.21 -43.01 33.80
C LEU A 639 20.07 -42.05 34.99
N CYS A 640 19.68 -42.56 36.17
CA CYS A 640 19.45 -41.81 37.40
C CYS A 640 20.58 -42.01 38.43
N ASP A 641 21.82 -42.15 37.95
CA ASP A 641 23.06 -42.36 38.71
C ASP A 641 23.69 -41.05 39.25
N GLU A 642 23.12 -39.90 38.90
CA GLU A 642 23.63 -38.58 39.30
C GLU A 642 22.86 -37.98 40.49
N ALA A 643 23.59 -37.21 41.32
CA ALA A 643 23.05 -36.60 42.53
C ALA A 643 21.77 -35.77 42.33
N CYS A 644 21.60 -35.15 41.15
CA CYS A 644 20.42 -34.35 40.82
C CYS A 644 19.10 -35.13 40.79
N PHE A 645 19.14 -36.47 40.68
CA PHE A 645 17.95 -37.34 40.70
C PHE A 645 17.51 -37.76 42.11
N HIS A 646 18.37 -37.60 43.13
CA HIS A 646 18.10 -38.08 44.50
C HIS A 646 16.82 -37.48 45.13
N LEU A 647 16.46 -36.24 44.78
CA LEU A 647 15.25 -35.55 45.28
C LEU A 647 13.92 -36.14 44.79
N PHE A 648 13.94 -36.92 43.71
CA PHE A 648 12.76 -37.63 43.20
C PHE A 648 12.58 -38.97 43.90
N GLN A 649 13.69 -39.65 44.19
CA GLN A 649 13.72 -40.85 45.02
C GLN A 649 13.10 -40.59 46.41
N GLN A 650 13.39 -39.43 47.03
CA GLN A 650 12.77 -38.99 48.28
C GLN A 650 11.29 -38.60 48.16
N HIS A 651 10.81 -38.19 46.98
CA HIS A 651 9.41 -37.80 46.79
C HIS A 651 8.50 -39.03 46.60
N LEU A 652 9.00 -40.05 45.91
CA LEU A 652 8.33 -41.34 45.73
C LEU A 652 8.11 -42.06 47.08
N SER A 653 8.95 -41.84 48.10
CA SER A 653 8.74 -42.39 49.44
C SER A 653 7.65 -41.65 50.23
N HIS A 654 7.53 -40.32 50.11
CA HIS A 654 6.51 -39.52 50.83
C HIS A 654 5.07 -39.72 50.33
N ALA A 655 4.87 -39.90 49.02
CA ALA A 655 3.53 -40.07 48.44
C ALA A 655 2.77 -41.32 48.96
N SER A 656 3.50 -42.33 49.42
CA SER A 656 2.96 -43.52 50.09
C SER A 656 2.20 -43.17 51.39
N MET A 657 2.59 -42.10 52.09
CA MET A 657 1.97 -41.71 53.38
C MET A 657 0.64 -40.96 53.24
N ALA A 658 0.40 -40.22 52.16
CA ALA A 658 -0.81 -39.40 51.97
C ALA A 658 -2.08 -40.25 51.76
N SER A 659 -1.94 -41.43 51.13
CA SER A 659 -3.03 -42.40 50.94
C SER A 659 -3.65 -42.87 52.27
N ASN A 660 -2.89 -42.87 53.36
CA ASN A 660 -3.37 -43.31 54.67
C ASN A 660 -4.23 -42.26 55.39
N LYS A 661 -4.08 -40.96 55.08
CA LYS A 661 -4.89 -39.89 55.69
C LYS A 661 -6.31 -39.85 55.15
N TRP A 662 -6.49 -39.99 53.84
CA TRP A 662 -7.83 -40.02 53.22
C TRP A 662 -8.69 -41.17 53.77
N ALA A 663 -8.09 -42.35 53.94
CA ALA A 663 -8.77 -43.49 54.52
C ALA A 663 -9.35 -43.20 55.92
N ARG A 664 -8.65 -42.39 56.73
CA ARG A 664 -9.11 -41.98 58.07
C ARG A 664 -10.24 -40.95 58.02
N VAL A 665 -10.16 -39.97 57.11
CA VAL A 665 -11.23 -38.97 56.90
C VAL A 665 -12.53 -39.64 56.49
N ARG A 666 -12.45 -40.58 55.55
CA ARG A 666 -13.59 -41.36 55.08
C ARG A 666 -14.27 -42.14 56.21
N ALA A 667 -13.47 -42.86 57.03
CA ALA A 667 -13.99 -43.63 58.15
C ALA A 667 -14.70 -42.72 59.17
N ALA A 668 -14.06 -41.62 59.59
CA ALA A 668 -14.63 -40.66 60.54
C ALA A 668 -15.95 -40.03 60.03
N ALA A 669 -16.06 -39.76 58.72
CA ALA A 669 -17.30 -39.25 58.12
C ALA A 669 -18.44 -40.26 58.09
N LEU A 670 -18.13 -41.55 57.93
CA LEU A 670 -19.16 -42.59 57.97
C LEU A 670 -19.64 -42.86 59.40
N GLU A 671 -18.73 -42.82 60.36
CA GLU A 671 -18.97 -43.11 61.78
C GLU A 671 -19.52 -41.89 62.57
N GLY A 672 -19.51 -40.69 61.98
CA GLY A 672 -20.06 -39.47 62.59
C GLY A 672 -19.13 -38.82 63.61
N GLU A 673 -17.82 -39.12 63.54
CA GLU A 673 -16.80 -38.54 64.40
C GLU A 673 -16.33 -37.17 63.91
N ASN A 674 -17.13 -36.14 64.19
CA ASN A 674 -16.92 -34.79 63.65
C ASN A 674 -15.53 -34.21 63.92
N LYS A 675 -14.97 -34.35 65.13
CA LYS A 675 -13.64 -33.83 65.48
C LYS A 675 -12.52 -34.52 64.71
N THR A 676 -12.56 -35.85 64.64
CA THR A 676 -11.55 -36.66 63.92
C THR A 676 -11.57 -36.33 62.42
N LEU A 677 -12.77 -36.17 61.86
CA LEU A 677 -12.98 -35.75 60.48
C LEU A 677 -12.35 -34.38 60.24
N ILE A 678 -12.70 -33.38 61.05
CA ILE A 678 -12.22 -31.99 60.89
C ILE A 678 -10.69 -31.92 61.04
N GLN A 679 -10.10 -32.61 62.02
CA GLN A 679 -8.65 -32.59 62.25
C GLN A 679 -7.83 -33.16 61.10
N ASN A 680 -8.39 -34.11 60.35
CA ASN A 680 -7.71 -34.75 59.22
C ASN A 680 -8.18 -34.20 57.86
N TRP A 681 -9.10 -33.23 57.85
CA TRP A 681 -9.67 -32.65 56.65
C TRP A 681 -8.65 -31.78 55.90
N ASP A 682 -8.63 -31.93 54.58
CA ASP A 682 -7.84 -31.14 53.64
C ASP A 682 -8.74 -30.78 52.45
N GLU A 683 -8.77 -29.52 52.03
CA GLU A 683 -9.62 -29.06 50.92
C GLU A 683 -9.33 -29.77 49.59
N ASN A 684 -8.15 -30.38 49.41
CA ASN A 684 -7.86 -31.21 48.25
C ASN A 684 -8.73 -32.47 48.18
N PHE A 685 -9.31 -32.90 49.31
CA PHE A 685 -10.20 -34.05 49.38
C PHE A 685 -11.64 -33.76 48.95
N VAL A 686 -11.99 -32.51 48.65
CA VAL A 686 -13.36 -32.10 48.28
C VAL A 686 -13.93 -32.96 47.16
N LEU A 687 -13.17 -33.15 46.07
CA LEU A 687 -13.60 -33.96 44.92
C LEU A 687 -13.89 -35.41 45.31
N GLN A 688 -13.06 -35.96 46.20
CA GLN A 688 -13.14 -37.33 46.66
C GLN A 688 -14.34 -37.51 47.62
N ALA A 689 -14.61 -36.52 48.48
CA ALA A 689 -15.79 -36.49 49.34
C ALA A 689 -17.10 -36.40 48.55
N TYR A 690 -17.13 -35.63 47.46
CA TYR A 690 -18.27 -35.56 46.54
C TYR A 690 -18.51 -36.90 45.82
N GLN A 691 -17.44 -37.55 45.35
CA GLN A 691 -17.55 -38.85 44.69
C GLN A 691 -18.07 -39.95 45.61
N GLU A 692 -17.69 -39.88 46.89
CA GLU A 692 -18.10 -40.86 47.88
C GLU A 692 -19.43 -40.52 48.59
N GLY A 693 -20.06 -39.38 48.26
CA GLY A 693 -21.36 -38.99 48.78
C GLY A 693 -21.37 -38.61 50.27
N ILE A 694 -20.21 -38.22 50.82
CA ILE A 694 -20.04 -37.88 52.24
C ILE A 694 -19.98 -36.36 52.48
N GLU A 695 -20.07 -35.54 51.43
CA GLU A 695 -19.95 -34.08 51.49
C GLU A 695 -21.02 -33.42 52.37
N GLY A 696 -22.21 -34.02 52.46
CA GLY A 696 -23.28 -33.55 53.34
C GLY A 696 -22.93 -33.74 54.82
N LYS A 697 -22.29 -34.87 55.15
CA LYS A 697 -21.84 -35.17 56.52
C LYS A 697 -20.66 -34.31 56.94
N VAL A 698 -19.72 -34.06 56.02
CA VAL A 698 -18.61 -33.13 56.25
C VAL A 698 -19.16 -31.73 56.56
N ARG A 699 -20.09 -31.22 55.73
CA ARG A 699 -20.72 -29.92 55.99
C ARG A 699 -21.44 -29.86 57.32
N GLN A 700 -22.23 -30.88 57.66
CA GLN A 700 -22.90 -30.96 58.97
C GLN A 700 -21.91 -31.03 60.13
N ALA A 701 -20.78 -31.73 59.98
CA ALA A 701 -19.75 -31.81 61.00
C ALA A 701 -19.16 -30.44 61.32
N PHE A 702 -18.77 -29.68 60.28
CA PHE A 702 -18.28 -28.31 60.43
C PHE A 702 -19.37 -27.36 60.99
N GLN A 703 -20.60 -27.48 60.52
CA GLN A 703 -21.73 -26.68 61.04
C GLN A 703 -22.01 -26.96 62.52
N LYS A 704 -21.89 -28.21 62.96
CA LYS A 704 -22.17 -28.62 64.34
C LYS A 704 -21.03 -28.27 65.29
N GLU A 705 -19.78 -28.43 64.86
CA GLU A 705 -18.60 -28.15 65.70
C GLU A 705 -18.34 -26.65 65.87
N TYR A 706 -18.55 -25.87 64.80
CA TYR A 706 -18.31 -24.43 64.80
C TYR A 706 -19.59 -23.58 64.94
N GLY A 707 -20.70 -24.20 65.38
CA GLY A 707 -22.07 -23.65 65.48
C GLY A 707 -22.19 -22.14 65.35
N PHE A 708 -22.84 -21.67 64.28
CA PHE A 708 -22.97 -20.26 63.90
C PHE A 708 -23.84 -19.47 64.89
N ASN A 709 -23.28 -19.19 66.07
CA ASN A 709 -23.77 -18.18 66.99
C ASN A 709 -23.10 -16.86 66.64
N LYS A 710 -23.92 -15.95 66.09
CA LYS A 710 -23.68 -14.54 65.82
C LYS A 710 -22.78 -13.91 66.89
N ASN A 711 -21.54 -13.62 66.54
CA ASN A 711 -20.64 -12.73 67.29
C ASN A 711 -19.34 -12.58 66.52
N ILE A 712 -19.27 -11.70 65.52
CA ILE A 712 -18.00 -11.06 65.17
C ILE A 712 -18.18 -9.55 65.27
N HIS A 713 -17.22 -8.90 65.92
CA HIS A 713 -17.25 -7.48 66.23
C HIS A 713 -17.18 -6.63 64.96
N HIS A 714 -18.13 -5.70 64.83
CA HIS A 714 -18.16 -4.69 63.78
C HIS A 714 -16.90 -3.80 63.83
N THR A 715 -16.05 -3.90 62.81
CA THR A 715 -15.01 -2.89 62.56
C THR A 715 -15.44 -2.05 61.37
N GLY A 716 -16.15 -0.96 61.66
CA GLY A 716 -16.69 -0.04 60.67
C GLY A 716 -15.62 0.70 59.86
N GLN A 717 -15.93 0.94 58.60
CA GLN A 717 -16.07 2.27 57.98
C GLN A 717 -16.42 2.02 56.51
N GLU A 718 -17.69 2.25 56.15
CA GLU A 718 -18.13 2.25 54.77
C GLU A 718 -17.69 3.56 54.09
N ARG A 719 -17.33 3.46 52.81
CA ARG A 719 -17.33 4.63 51.93
C ARG A 719 -18.14 4.30 50.70
N VAL A 720 -19.29 4.96 50.59
CA VAL A 720 -20.09 4.98 49.37
C VAL A 720 -19.73 6.26 48.63
N PHE A 721 -19.06 6.12 47.49
CA PHE A 721 -18.76 7.23 46.60
C PHE A 721 -19.83 7.28 45.51
N ASN A 722 -20.51 8.43 45.40
CA ASN A 722 -21.51 8.65 44.37
C ASN A 722 -20.84 9.24 43.12
N HIS A 723 -20.75 8.45 42.06
CA HIS A 723 -20.28 8.89 40.74
C HIS A 723 -21.49 9.17 39.83
N ARG A 724 -21.24 9.79 38.67
CA ARG A 724 -22.30 10.24 37.74
C ARG A 724 -23.35 9.17 37.42
N ASP A 725 -22.85 7.95 37.16
CA ASP A 725 -23.64 6.82 36.63
C ASP A 725 -23.60 5.57 37.54
N PHE A 726 -22.77 5.55 38.59
CA PHE A 726 -22.65 4.42 39.52
C PHE A 726 -22.22 4.85 40.92
N LEU A 727 -22.52 4.02 41.91
CA LEU A 727 -22.08 4.07 43.29
C LEU A 727 -20.90 3.11 43.47
N GLU A 728 -19.78 3.58 44.02
CA GLU A 728 -18.67 2.73 44.47
C GLU A 728 -18.81 2.50 45.97
N ILE A 729 -18.93 1.24 46.39
CA ILE A 729 -19.05 0.80 47.78
C ILE A 729 -17.75 0.12 48.16
N VAL A 730 -17.09 0.63 49.20
CA VAL A 730 -15.85 0.06 49.73
C VAL A 730 -16.12 -0.52 51.12
N TYR A 731 -15.83 -1.82 51.30
CA TYR A 731 -16.08 -2.56 52.53
C TYR A 731 -14.81 -3.27 53.02
N PRO A 732 -14.34 -3.05 54.27
CA PRO A 732 -13.18 -3.76 54.79
C PRO A 732 -13.45 -5.25 54.97
N TRP A 733 -12.49 -6.11 54.67
CA TRP A 733 -12.62 -7.52 55.09
C TRP A 733 -12.69 -7.57 56.63
N PRO A 734 -13.58 -8.38 57.24
CA PRO A 734 -13.63 -8.50 58.69
C PRO A 734 -12.23 -8.76 59.24
N LEU A 735 -11.80 -7.96 60.22
CA LEU A 735 -10.50 -8.13 60.86
C LEU A 735 -10.46 -9.53 61.46
N GLU A 736 -9.49 -10.32 61.01
CA GLU A 736 -9.23 -11.66 61.54
C GLU A 736 -8.91 -11.48 63.04
N ASN A 737 -9.81 -11.86 63.94
CA ASN A 737 -9.45 -12.03 65.34
C ASN A 737 -8.59 -13.30 65.41
N VAL A 738 -7.30 -13.15 65.10
CA VAL A 738 -6.26 -14.20 65.04
C VAL A 738 -6.01 -14.91 66.39
N LEU A 739 -6.82 -14.67 67.43
CA LEU A 739 -6.56 -15.16 68.79
C LEU A 739 -7.57 -16.20 69.30
N GLU A 740 -8.56 -16.62 68.51
CA GLU A 740 -9.44 -17.75 68.88
C GLU A 740 -9.23 -18.91 67.89
N GLU A 741 -8.57 -19.99 68.32
CA GLU A 741 -8.19 -21.15 67.48
C GLU A 741 -9.38 -21.90 66.84
N ASN A 742 -10.62 -21.60 67.23
CA ASN A 742 -11.82 -22.35 66.85
C ASN A 742 -12.80 -21.56 65.96
N ARG A 743 -12.34 -20.61 65.13
CA ARG A 743 -13.22 -19.89 64.18
C ARG A 743 -12.82 -20.07 62.72
N LEU A 744 -13.82 -20.25 61.86
CA LEU A 744 -13.64 -20.31 60.41
C LEU A 744 -13.25 -18.92 59.86
N MET A 745 -12.22 -18.89 59.02
CA MET A 745 -11.73 -17.66 58.40
C MET A 745 -12.69 -17.17 57.30
N CYS A 746 -12.98 -15.86 57.29
CA CYS A 746 -13.76 -15.22 56.24
C CYS A 746 -12.96 -15.18 54.94
N SER A 747 -13.44 -15.91 53.92
CA SER A 747 -12.81 -15.97 52.60
C SER A 747 -13.69 -15.36 51.51
N HIS A 748 -14.95 -15.06 51.78
CA HIS A 748 -15.91 -14.50 50.81
C HIS A 748 -16.84 -13.46 51.46
N LEU A 749 -17.35 -12.52 50.67
CA LEU A 749 -18.44 -11.60 51.04
C LEU A 749 -19.60 -11.78 50.06
N ILE A 750 -20.82 -11.73 50.57
CA ILE A 750 -22.05 -11.79 49.76
C ILE A 750 -22.71 -10.42 49.82
N PHE A 751 -22.91 -9.76 48.68
CA PHE A 751 -23.49 -8.43 48.55
C PHE A 751 -24.88 -8.50 47.95
N CYS A 752 -25.84 -7.79 48.56
CA CYS A 752 -27.23 -7.72 48.12
C CYS A 752 -27.75 -6.27 48.09
N ALA A 753 -28.37 -5.85 46.98
CA ALA A 753 -29.09 -4.57 46.85
C ALA A 753 -30.60 -4.81 46.73
N ARG A 754 -31.42 -3.96 47.35
CA ARG A 754 -32.87 -4.15 47.47
C ARG A 754 -33.65 -2.83 47.61
N SER A 755 -34.95 -2.86 47.37
CA SER A 755 -35.85 -1.69 47.49
C SER A 755 -36.45 -1.52 48.89
N ASP A 756 -36.45 -2.56 49.72
CA ASP A 756 -37.07 -2.60 51.05
C ASP A 756 -36.06 -2.39 52.18
N ARG A 757 -36.53 -1.77 53.28
CA ARG A 757 -35.68 -1.36 54.41
C ARG A 757 -35.42 -2.54 55.37
N PHE A 758 -34.44 -3.37 55.01
CA PHE A 758 -33.69 -4.31 55.87
C PHE A 758 -34.51 -5.38 56.65
N PRO A 759 -34.57 -6.63 56.18
CA PRO A 759 -35.12 -7.77 56.93
C PRO A 759 -34.09 -8.36 57.92
N ASP A 760 -34.60 -9.07 58.93
CA ASP A 760 -33.82 -9.62 60.04
C ASP A 760 -33.01 -10.89 59.67
N PHE A 761 -33.33 -11.59 58.56
CA PHE A 761 -32.65 -12.83 58.15
C PHE A 761 -32.23 -12.86 56.65
N PRO A 762 -31.13 -13.54 56.29
CA PRO A 762 -30.63 -13.65 54.90
C PRO A 762 -31.59 -14.36 53.93
N ASP A 763 -32.33 -15.36 54.41
CA ASP A 763 -33.29 -16.11 53.60
C ASP A 763 -34.57 -15.30 53.29
N ASP A 764 -34.78 -14.16 53.97
CA ASP A 764 -35.90 -13.25 53.71
C ASP A 764 -35.69 -12.38 52.46
N ILE A 765 -34.51 -12.43 51.84
CA ILE A 765 -34.17 -11.65 50.64
C ILE A 765 -34.77 -12.33 49.39
N GLN A 766 -36.09 -12.26 49.24
CA GLN A 766 -36.74 -12.75 48.03
C GLN A 766 -36.58 -11.75 46.90
N ASN A 767 -35.75 -12.10 45.90
CA ASN A 767 -35.47 -11.32 44.68
C ASN A 767 -34.74 -9.98 44.90
N PRO A 768 -33.46 -10.01 45.30
CA PRO A 768 -32.67 -8.79 45.37
C PRO A 768 -32.56 -8.15 43.97
N ILE A 769 -32.55 -6.82 43.92
CA ILE A 769 -32.29 -6.04 42.70
C ILE A 769 -30.90 -6.39 42.15
N HIS A 770 -29.96 -6.69 43.04
CA HIS A 770 -28.64 -7.17 42.66
C HIS A 770 -28.03 -8.06 43.75
N TYR A 771 -27.34 -9.12 43.32
CA TYR A 771 -26.69 -10.11 44.18
C TYR A 771 -25.31 -10.45 43.63
N GLN A 772 -24.29 -10.43 44.48
CA GLN A 772 -22.92 -10.75 44.07
C GLN A 772 -22.12 -11.41 45.20
N VAL A 773 -21.39 -12.49 44.89
CA VAL A 773 -20.43 -13.12 45.81
C VAL A 773 -19.01 -12.75 45.41
N ILE A 774 -18.23 -12.27 46.38
CA ILE A 774 -16.88 -11.75 46.20
C ILE A 774 -15.92 -12.64 46.98
N LYS A 775 -14.88 -13.15 46.32
CA LYS A 775 -13.81 -13.92 46.97
C LYS A 775 -12.69 -13.00 47.45
N LYS A 776 -12.15 -13.27 48.64
CA LYS A 776 -10.94 -12.64 49.18
C LYS A 776 -9.75 -13.12 48.35
N THR A 777 -9.17 -12.24 47.53
CA THR A 777 -7.98 -12.51 46.72
C THR A 777 -6.74 -11.86 47.32
N GLU A 778 -5.56 -12.42 47.05
CA GLU A 778 -4.30 -11.96 47.66
C GLU A 778 -3.91 -10.52 47.31
N GLU A 779 -4.43 -9.94 46.22
CA GLU A 779 -4.12 -8.58 45.77
C GLU A 779 -4.92 -7.48 46.50
N VAL A 780 -6.03 -7.83 47.17
CA VAL A 780 -6.92 -6.87 47.82
C VAL A 780 -6.95 -7.11 49.33
N LYS A 781 -5.80 -6.89 49.98
CA LYS A 781 -5.57 -7.30 51.37
C LYS A 781 -6.31 -6.49 52.46
N LYS A 782 -7.03 -5.42 52.14
CA LYS A 782 -7.71 -4.60 53.16
C LYS A 782 -9.21 -4.35 52.93
N PHE A 783 -9.69 -4.17 51.69
CA PHE A 783 -11.09 -3.80 51.43
C PHE A 783 -11.64 -4.41 50.14
N ALA A 784 -12.82 -5.01 50.15
CA ALA A 784 -13.60 -5.29 48.95
C ALA A 784 -14.17 -3.99 48.36
N ARG A 785 -14.22 -3.88 47.03
CA ARG A 785 -14.84 -2.75 46.32
C ARG A 785 -15.90 -3.25 45.34
N LEU A 786 -17.02 -2.56 45.28
CA LEU A 786 -18.22 -2.91 44.55
C LEU A 786 -18.73 -1.69 43.79
N PHE A 787 -19.17 -1.87 42.55
CA PHE A 787 -19.74 -0.79 41.74
C PHE A 787 -21.19 -1.13 41.38
N PHE A 788 -22.13 -0.24 41.72
CA PHE A 788 -23.58 -0.45 41.53
C PHE A 788 -24.20 0.74 40.77
N PRO A 789 -25.08 0.57 39.78
CA PRO A 789 -25.66 1.70 39.03
C PRO A 789 -26.35 2.74 39.93
N ALA A 790 -26.17 4.03 39.64
CA ALA A 790 -26.82 5.10 40.39
C ALA A 790 -28.30 5.18 39.98
N LEU A 791 -29.21 4.88 40.91
CA LEU A 791 -30.65 4.87 40.68
C LEU A 791 -31.33 6.08 41.34
N ASN A 792 -32.46 6.51 40.77
CA ASN A 792 -33.17 7.71 41.24
C ASN A 792 -33.99 7.48 42.52
N ASP A 793 -34.31 6.24 42.85
CA ASP A 793 -35.06 5.87 44.05
C ASP A 793 -34.15 5.47 45.22
N LYS A 794 -34.69 5.42 46.43
CA LYS A 794 -33.95 5.02 47.63
C LYS A 794 -33.78 3.49 47.67
N HIS A 795 -32.54 3.04 47.80
CA HIS A 795 -32.18 1.62 47.85
C HIS A 795 -31.41 1.27 49.12
N TYR A 796 -31.55 0.02 49.55
CA TYR A 796 -30.95 -0.56 50.75
C TYR A 796 -29.96 -1.66 50.35
N PHE A 797 -28.85 -1.77 51.06
CA PHE A 797 -27.76 -2.70 50.74
C PHE A 797 -27.37 -3.53 51.95
N SER A 798 -26.96 -4.79 51.76
CA SER A 798 -26.42 -5.62 52.84
C SER A 798 -25.25 -6.48 52.37
N VAL A 799 -24.30 -6.71 53.28
CA VAL A 799 -23.08 -7.49 53.03
C VAL A 799 -22.92 -8.57 54.10
N PHE A 800 -22.78 -9.84 53.70
CA PHE A 800 -22.63 -11.01 54.60
C PHE A 800 -21.22 -11.62 54.49
N PRO A 801 -20.52 -11.86 55.61
CA PRO A 801 -19.28 -12.65 55.64
C PRO A 801 -19.52 -14.15 55.44
N GLY A 802 -18.65 -14.81 54.66
CA GLY A 802 -18.76 -16.25 54.42
C GLY A 802 -17.43 -16.97 54.17
N SER A 803 -17.47 -18.30 54.23
CA SER A 803 -16.34 -19.19 53.90
C SER A 803 -16.76 -20.40 53.07
N VAL A 804 -15.79 -21.08 52.43
CA VAL A 804 -16.09 -22.22 51.57
C VAL A 804 -15.92 -23.52 52.34
N ILE A 805 -16.98 -24.33 52.38
CA ILE A 805 -16.96 -25.68 52.94
C ILE A 805 -17.51 -26.62 51.89
N CYS A 806 -16.69 -27.60 51.49
CA CYS A 806 -17.01 -28.52 50.40
C CYS A 806 -17.50 -27.78 49.14
N GLY A 807 -16.86 -26.68 48.75
CA GLY A 807 -17.21 -25.95 47.52
C GLY A 807 -18.51 -25.13 47.56
N ARG A 808 -19.18 -24.98 48.71
CA ARG A 808 -20.27 -23.98 48.87
C ARG A 808 -19.86 -22.89 49.83
N VAL A 809 -20.23 -21.64 49.51
CA VAL A 809 -20.07 -20.51 50.43
C VAL A 809 -21.14 -20.63 51.50
N VAL A 810 -20.71 -20.67 52.75
CA VAL A 810 -21.54 -20.71 53.94
C VAL A 810 -21.32 -19.40 54.68
N GLU A 811 -22.40 -18.72 55.01
CA GLU A 811 -22.39 -17.51 55.83
C GLU A 811 -21.87 -17.84 57.22
N ILE A 812 -21.01 -16.99 57.75
CA ILE A 812 -20.39 -17.21 59.05
C ILE A 812 -20.67 -16.08 60.04
N ASP A 813 -21.35 -15.00 59.62
CA ASP A 813 -21.71 -13.86 60.47
C ASP A 813 -22.89 -13.03 59.90
N ASP A 814 -23.43 -12.10 60.71
CA ASP A 814 -24.61 -11.29 60.39
C ASP A 814 -24.40 -10.26 59.26
N PRO A 815 -25.47 -9.89 58.51
CA PRO A 815 -25.39 -8.86 57.48
C PRO A 815 -25.07 -7.48 58.07
N TYR A 816 -24.28 -6.71 57.34
CA TYR A 816 -24.14 -5.28 57.60
C TYR A 816 -25.04 -4.45 56.66
N PRO A 817 -26.09 -3.78 57.17
CA PRO A 817 -27.01 -2.98 56.37
C PRO A 817 -26.58 -1.51 56.20
N PHE A 818 -26.74 -0.93 55.01
CA PHE A 818 -26.58 0.52 54.79
C PHE A 818 -27.43 1.07 53.62
N THR A 819 -27.59 2.40 53.55
CA THR A 819 -28.39 3.09 52.52
C THR A 819 -27.53 4.03 51.68
N ALA A 820 -27.70 4.03 50.35
CA ALA A 820 -27.03 4.99 49.49
C ALA A 820 -27.77 6.36 49.45
N PRO A 821 -27.04 7.48 49.29
CA PRO A 821 -27.63 8.81 49.15
C PRO A 821 -28.37 8.98 47.80
N ILE A 822 -29.54 9.62 47.82
CA ILE A 822 -30.37 9.93 46.64
C ILE A 822 -29.74 11.09 45.85
N LYS A 823 -29.78 11.04 44.51
CA LYS A 823 -29.28 12.10 43.61
C LYS A 823 -30.11 13.40 43.80
N ARG A 824 -29.50 14.48 44.28
CA ARG A 824 -30.20 15.76 44.61
C ARG A 824 -30.30 16.71 43.39
N PRO A 825 -31.26 17.67 43.37
CA PRO A 825 -31.39 18.66 42.29
C PRO A 825 -30.15 19.57 42.20
N GLU A 826 -29.68 19.82 40.97
CA GLU A 826 -28.54 20.70 40.66
C GLU A 826 -29.00 22.07 40.14
N ILE A 827 -28.27 23.14 40.50
CA ILE A 827 -28.34 24.47 39.87
C ILE A 827 -27.32 24.49 38.75
N LYS A 828 -27.76 24.76 37.52
CA LYS A 828 -26.90 24.61 36.35
C LYS A 828 -26.14 25.88 35.97
N TYR A 829 -26.77 27.06 36.00
CA TYR A 829 -26.14 28.34 35.60
C TYR A 829 -26.80 29.57 36.26
N ALA A 830 -26.05 30.67 36.40
CA ALA A 830 -26.52 31.97 36.87
C ALA A 830 -25.85 33.11 36.06
N PHE A 831 -26.62 34.14 35.67
CA PHE A 831 -26.15 35.26 34.84
C PHE A 831 -26.73 36.61 35.28
N PHE A 832 -26.12 37.71 34.84
CA PHE A 832 -26.43 39.08 35.26
C PHE A 832 -26.96 39.99 34.15
N ARG A 833 -27.80 40.97 34.52
CA ARG A 833 -28.22 42.06 33.63
C ARG A 833 -28.37 43.38 34.38
N LYS A 834 -27.81 44.48 33.85
CA LYS A 834 -27.98 45.85 34.38
C LYS A 834 -29.27 46.47 33.83
N GLY A 835 -30.13 47.00 34.72
CA GLY A 835 -31.35 47.73 34.34
C GLY A 835 -31.06 49.15 33.81
N PRO A 836 -31.95 49.74 33.01
CA PRO A 836 -31.74 51.05 32.37
C PRO A 836 -31.97 52.29 33.27
N SER A 837 -32.33 52.16 34.55
CA SER A 837 -32.60 53.28 35.46
C SER A 837 -31.45 53.54 36.47
N LYS A 838 -31.30 54.78 36.93
CA LYS A 838 -30.19 55.28 37.78
C LYS A 838 -30.13 54.72 39.22
N LYS A 839 -30.70 53.54 39.49
CA LYS A 839 -30.48 52.77 40.73
C LYS A 839 -29.94 51.40 40.36
N ASN A 840 -28.78 51.05 40.88
CA ASN A 840 -28.10 49.79 40.61
C ASN A 840 -28.93 48.61 41.14
N SER A 841 -29.71 47.96 40.26
CA SER A 841 -30.49 46.76 40.58
C SER A 841 -29.90 45.57 39.83
N LEU A 842 -29.71 44.47 40.56
CA LEU A 842 -29.02 43.26 40.11
C LEU A 842 -30.04 42.14 39.91
N PHE A 843 -30.05 41.43 38.79
CA PHE A 843 -30.96 40.30 38.59
C PHE A 843 -30.18 38.99 38.54
N LEU A 844 -30.67 37.97 39.27
CA LEU A 844 -30.13 36.62 39.31
C LEU A 844 -31.14 35.65 38.71
N GLN A 845 -30.76 34.99 37.62
CA GLN A 845 -31.58 33.97 36.96
C GLN A 845 -31.09 32.58 37.32
N ILE A 846 -31.97 31.73 37.83
CA ILE A 846 -31.64 30.41 38.37
C ILE A 846 -32.46 29.35 37.64
N PHE A 847 -31.77 28.33 37.13
CA PHE A 847 -32.39 27.12 36.60
C PHE A 847 -32.24 25.97 37.57
N ALA A 848 -33.34 25.56 38.19
CA ALA A 848 -33.38 24.46 39.13
C ALA A 848 -34.05 23.23 38.51
N THR A 849 -33.47 22.06 38.73
CA THR A 849 -34.05 20.76 38.29
C THR A 849 -35.12 20.23 39.26
N GLY A 850 -35.34 20.91 40.38
CA GLY A 850 -36.32 20.62 41.44
C GLY A 850 -36.58 21.87 42.28
N GLN A 851 -37.57 21.84 43.19
CA GLN A 851 -37.89 22.99 44.05
C GLN A 851 -36.73 23.27 45.03
N ILE A 852 -36.31 24.53 45.15
CA ILE A 852 -35.21 24.97 46.04
C ILE A 852 -35.59 26.26 46.78
N THR A 853 -35.19 26.39 48.05
CA THR A 853 -35.39 27.64 48.82
C THR A 853 -34.05 28.32 49.12
N LEU A 854 -34.00 29.65 48.90
CA LEU A 854 -32.80 30.50 48.97
C LEU A 854 -32.96 31.60 50.04
N PRO A 855 -32.02 31.79 51.00
CA PRO A 855 -32.06 32.89 51.96
C PRO A 855 -31.71 34.26 51.32
N PRO A 856 -32.00 35.41 51.98
CA PRO A 856 -31.49 36.72 51.55
C PRO A 856 -29.96 36.71 51.56
N PHE A 857 -29.34 37.18 50.50
CA PHE A 857 -27.89 37.22 50.36
C PHE A 857 -27.34 38.53 50.94
N SER A 858 -26.26 38.44 51.72
CA SER A 858 -25.34 39.55 51.98
C SER A 858 -24.18 39.44 51.01
N VAL A 859 -23.99 40.41 50.12
CA VAL A 859 -22.90 40.40 49.13
C VAL A 859 -21.66 41.08 49.73
N VAL A 860 -20.52 40.41 49.68
CA VAL A 860 -19.24 40.87 50.24
C VAL A 860 -18.25 41.07 49.09
N ILE A 861 -17.49 42.17 49.11
CA ILE A 861 -16.48 42.49 48.08
C ILE A 861 -15.09 42.11 48.61
N ASN A 862 -14.41 41.22 47.89
CA ASN A 862 -12.99 40.82 47.99
C ASN A 862 -12.47 40.01 49.21
N ASP A 863 -11.78 38.92 48.85
CA ASP A 863 -10.58 38.29 49.45
C ASP A 863 -10.53 38.04 50.95
N SER A 864 -11.59 37.46 51.51
CA SER A 864 -11.45 36.69 52.76
C SER A 864 -12.40 35.49 52.79
N HIS A 865 -11.82 34.29 52.80
CA HIS A 865 -12.58 33.04 52.97
C HIS A 865 -13.40 33.12 54.27
N PRO A 866 -14.75 32.99 54.23
CA PRO A 866 -15.55 33.06 55.44
C PRO A 866 -15.30 31.84 56.32
N ILE A 867 -14.85 32.11 57.55
CA ILE A 867 -14.59 31.15 58.62
C ILE A 867 -15.87 30.37 58.94
N HIS A 868 -15.73 29.05 59.06
CA HIS A 868 -16.78 28.12 59.48
C HIS A 868 -17.41 28.55 60.82
N MET A 869 -18.71 28.87 60.81
CA MET A 869 -19.56 28.97 62.00
C MET A 869 -20.65 27.89 61.91
N LEU A 870 -20.28 26.64 62.19
CA LEU A 870 -21.20 25.53 62.45
C LEU A 870 -21.54 25.58 63.95
N ASP A 871 -22.77 26.02 64.27
CA ASP A 871 -23.61 25.49 65.39
C ASP A 871 -24.78 26.40 65.85
N LYS A 872 -25.24 27.40 65.07
CA LYS A 872 -26.38 28.26 65.51
C LYS A 872 -27.40 28.74 64.46
N ASN A 873 -27.61 28.07 63.32
CA ASN A 873 -28.39 28.64 62.20
C ASN A 873 -29.60 27.81 61.67
N GLN A 874 -30.51 27.35 62.55
CA GLN A 874 -31.88 26.97 62.13
C GLN A 874 -32.93 28.04 62.48
N LYS A 875 -32.72 28.81 63.56
CA LYS A 875 -33.61 29.90 63.97
C LYS A 875 -33.48 31.16 63.09
N VAL A 876 -32.33 31.31 62.43
CA VAL A 876 -31.95 32.49 61.63
C VAL A 876 -32.63 32.54 60.26
N LEU A 877 -32.99 31.39 59.67
CA LEU A 877 -33.57 31.35 58.31
C LEU A 877 -35.05 31.80 58.26
N ALA A 878 -35.81 31.66 59.35
CA ALA A 878 -37.21 32.09 59.43
C ALA A 878 -37.35 33.62 59.58
N GLU A 879 -36.35 34.30 60.13
CA GLU A 879 -36.35 35.77 60.35
C GLU A 879 -35.83 36.55 59.13
N MET A 880 -35.44 35.86 58.05
CA MET A 880 -34.58 36.42 56.99
C MET A 880 -35.27 36.71 55.63
N ASN A 881 -36.57 36.52 55.40
CA ASN A 881 -37.18 36.74 54.05
C ASN A 881 -36.53 35.90 52.90
N ALA A 882 -36.47 34.58 53.05
CA ALA A 882 -36.00 33.65 52.01
C ALA A 882 -37.00 33.50 50.83
N VAL A 883 -36.51 33.25 49.61
CA VAL A 883 -37.31 33.04 48.38
C VAL A 883 -37.27 31.59 47.92
N THR A 884 -38.43 30.99 47.60
CA THR A 884 -38.52 29.63 47.07
C THR A 884 -38.69 29.65 45.55
N CYS A 885 -37.86 28.87 44.84
CA CYS A 885 -37.87 28.70 43.39
C CYS A 885 -38.42 27.31 43.05
N GLU A 886 -39.42 27.26 42.18
CA GLU A 886 -39.96 26.02 41.63
C GLU A 886 -39.05 25.42 40.54
N PRO A 887 -39.19 24.13 40.18
CA PRO A 887 -38.43 23.53 39.10
C PRO A 887 -38.60 24.32 37.78
N GLY A 888 -37.50 24.71 37.15
CA GLY A 888 -37.49 25.58 35.98
C GLY A 888 -36.67 26.86 36.19
N GLU A 889 -37.00 27.90 35.42
CA GLU A 889 -36.30 29.18 35.42
C GLU A 889 -36.98 30.17 36.38
N THR A 890 -36.22 30.70 37.35
CA THR A 890 -36.69 31.76 38.26
C THR A 890 -35.75 32.96 38.19
N LEU A 891 -36.31 34.17 38.06
CA LEU A 891 -35.55 35.43 38.05
C LEU A 891 -35.80 36.21 39.34
N LEU A 892 -34.73 36.59 40.04
CA LEU A 892 -34.78 37.32 41.30
C LEU A 892 -34.13 38.70 41.15
N GLU A 893 -34.77 39.76 41.66
CA GLU A 893 -34.21 41.11 41.71
C GLU A 893 -33.54 41.36 43.07
N LEU A 894 -32.31 41.84 43.05
CA LEU A 894 -31.49 42.18 44.21
C LEU A 894 -31.38 43.71 44.26
N GLN A 895 -31.87 44.29 45.36
CA GLN A 895 -31.72 45.72 45.60
C GLN A 895 -30.41 46.01 46.31
N TRP A 896 -29.65 46.96 45.77
CA TRP A 896 -28.34 47.31 46.27
C TRP A 896 -28.36 48.72 46.90
N LYS A 897 -27.65 48.91 48.03
CA LYS A 897 -27.63 50.18 48.78
C LYS A 897 -26.53 51.16 48.36
N ASP A 898 -25.40 50.68 47.85
CA ASP A 898 -24.24 51.50 47.43
C ASP A 898 -24.11 51.64 45.88
N ASP A 899 -23.17 52.42 45.35
CA ASP A 899 -22.97 52.46 43.89
C ASP A 899 -22.11 51.27 43.43
N LEU A 900 -22.60 50.49 42.44
CA LEU A 900 -21.81 49.40 41.83
C LEU A 900 -20.62 50.00 41.05
N PRO A 901 -19.45 49.35 41.06
CA PRO A 901 -18.29 49.79 40.28
C PRO A 901 -18.62 49.85 38.77
N LEU A 902 -18.08 50.86 38.07
CA LEU A 902 -18.41 51.18 36.67
C LEU A 902 -17.82 50.21 35.62
N THR A 903 -17.16 49.12 36.03
CA THR A 903 -16.55 48.15 35.13
C THR A 903 -17.60 47.19 34.52
N PRO A 904 -17.49 46.82 33.23
CA PRO A 904 -18.57 46.13 32.51
C PRO A 904 -18.74 44.65 32.85
N TYR A 905 -17.81 44.04 33.59
CA TYR A 905 -17.81 42.61 33.89
C TYR A 905 -17.61 42.36 35.38
N ILE A 906 -18.58 41.66 35.99
CA ILE A 906 -18.55 41.16 37.36
C ILE A 906 -18.54 39.63 37.28
N SER A 907 -17.62 38.98 38.00
CA SER A 907 -17.64 37.53 38.18
C SER A 907 -18.47 37.18 39.40
N ILE A 908 -19.36 36.18 39.28
CA ILE A 908 -20.02 35.54 40.43
C ILE A 908 -19.56 34.10 40.56
N SER A 909 -19.14 33.76 41.77
CA SER A 909 -18.94 32.39 42.20
C SER A 909 -20.12 31.95 43.06
N VAL A 910 -20.85 30.92 42.62
CA VAL A 910 -21.93 30.28 43.41
C VAL A 910 -21.31 29.10 44.14
N HIS A 911 -21.26 29.17 45.47
CA HIS A 911 -20.88 28.03 46.29
C HIS A 911 -22.13 27.41 46.92
N ASP A 912 -22.56 26.24 46.41
CA ASP A 912 -23.62 25.44 47.05
C ASP A 912 -23.06 24.81 48.32
N ARG A 913 -23.50 25.31 49.48
CA ARG A 913 -23.30 24.65 50.77
C ARG A 913 -24.65 24.16 51.26
N SER A 914 -25.03 22.98 50.81
CA SER A 914 -26.28 22.35 51.22
C SER A 914 -26.15 21.75 52.62
N PHE A 915 -26.97 22.19 53.57
CA PHE A 915 -27.05 21.56 54.89
C PHE A 915 -28.30 20.69 55.08
N TYR A 916 -29.34 20.86 54.25
CA TYR A 916 -30.61 20.12 54.34
C TYR A 916 -31.20 19.79 52.96
N ASP A 917 -32.20 18.89 52.92
CA ASP A 917 -32.69 18.27 51.68
C ASP A 917 -33.28 19.26 50.66
N ASN A 918 -34.02 20.30 51.10
CA ASN A 918 -34.70 21.26 50.20
C ASN A 918 -34.20 22.72 50.33
N ILE A 919 -33.26 23.00 51.25
CA ILE A 919 -32.73 24.36 51.49
C ILE A 919 -31.30 24.42 51.00
N ARG A 920 -31.02 25.33 50.06
CA ARG A 920 -29.67 25.60 49.55
C ARG A 920 -29.24 27.00 49.95
N VAL A 921 -28.08 27.11 50.61
CA VAL A 921 -27.48 28.42 50.88
C VAL A 921 -26.52 28.72 49.75
N ILE A 922 -26.80 29.79 49.01
CA ILE A 922 -25.94 30.28 47.95
C ILE A 922 -25.21 31.51 48.48
N ASN A 923 -23.88 31.46 48.52
CA ASN A 923 -23.05 32.64 48.69
C ASN A 923 -22.64 33.16 47.31
N LEU A 924 -22.75 34.48 47.12
CA LEU A 924 -22.31 35.18 45.91
C LEU A 924 -21.14 36.10 46.28
N SER A 925 -19.97 35.87 45.69
CA SER A 925 -18.89 36.87 45.68
C SER A 925 -19.02 37.72 44.41
N VAL A 926 -18.75 39.01 44.52
CA VAL A 926 -18.73 39.94 43.39
C VAL A 926 -17.34 40.52 43.30
N ASP A 927 -16.57 40.05 42.31
CA ASP A 927 -15.22 40.51 42.07
C ASP A 927 -15.21 41.37 40.78
N PRO A 928 -14.60 42.57 40.80
CA PRO A 928 -14.41 43.35 39.59
C PRO A 928 -13.45 42.57 38.68
N VAL A 929 -13.92 42.20 37.49
CA VAL A 929 -13.06 41.55 36.49
C VAL A 929 -12.21 42.65 35.86
N SER A 930 -10.90 42.59 36.08
CA SER A 930 -9.89 43.48 35.48
C SER A 930 -9.82 43.34 33.96
#